data_AF-A0A919K075-F1
#
_entry.id   AF-A0A919K075-F1
#
_cell.length_a   1.000
_cell.length_b   1.000
_cell.length_c   1.000
_cell.angle_alpha   90.00
_cell.angle_beta   90.00
_cell.angle_gamma   90.00
#
_symmetry.space_group_name_H-M   'P 1'
#
loop_
_entity.id
_entity.type
_entity.pdbx_description
1 polymer ?
#
loop_
_entity_poly.entity_id
_entity_poly.type
_entity_poly.pdbx_seq_one_letter_code
_entity_poly.pdbx_strand_id
1 'polypeptide(L)'
;MTSQPDTATSGAAAPPAPNKPPAAAAPTKPTGFAATDVLVNEFDGGPDTVQRALSTPQELQPHADLGLKDDEYERIRQILSRRPTASELAMYSIMWSEHCSYKSSKVHLRQFGDKAPQNTRMLAGIGENAGVVQISDDLAVTFKVESHNHPSFVEPYQGAATGVGGIVRDILAMGARPVAVMDPLRFGAADHPDTARVLPGVVAGIGGYGNCLGLPNIGGEIVFDPTYQGNPLVNALSIGVLPVQRLQRKEAAGVGNVVVLLGARTGRDGIGGVSVLASATFDEGAEQRRPSVQVGDPFMEKLLIESCLELYDAGLVAGIQDLGGAGLTCALTETAAAAGTGMRVWLERVPLREASMSPTEILASESQERMLLIVNPDNLGRVLAVAEKWGVWATAIGEVTAGGEDGSPGRLVITWNGHVVVDVPPGSLADDGPVYARPIREPADLILLQADRAETLPRPSTGDELRETVLRMAGSPNLCDKTWVTEQYDRYVLGNTVLAQPEDAGVLRIDERTGLGVALSVDGNGRFARLDPYEGAKLALAEAYRNVAVTGAEPVAVTDCLNFGSPEDPAVMWQFAEAVRGLADGCQQLGTPVTGGNVSFYNQTGAAAIHPTPVVGVLGVFDDVSRRVPMGFAPPAGDGDVIFLLGETACELSGSEWAWVTHGHLGGRPPKVDLVREQRLAALMARASQAGHVGSAHDLSDGGLAQGLVESCLRRNVGARLALPDDGNTAFVQLFSESAGRAIVAIPRGHDKAFIALATEYGVPCTPIGLTTQEPVLEVRDEFVIPLTELREAWSATLPALFGGTAELANRHGDLAHASDPTALIPGLPTTTPAEPASATEPEGAAEPEDVSEPSAAGPAGAAEPEAVTESAGRATSTEADAEPESVPAVEADATSVTLTGAGAEPASATEAADGAKAGSVAVADDDASAGSTDGSTAAAEIDADDADAEATSTSTKATTRAKAASAVDTDSDQATDSEPATKAEAADQVEAPDEAESAEAGSAGESSEDDAAESGTDKPKA
;
A
#
# COMPACT_ATOMS: atom_id res chain seq x y z
N MET A 1 -10.67 19.59 -37.52
CA MET A 1 -10.71 20.21 -38.87
C MET A 1 -10.06 21.59 -38.81
N THR A 2 -9.04 21.85 -39.62
CA THR A 2 -8.71 23.19 -40.16
C THR A 2 -7.67 23.02 -41.26
N SER A 3 -7.98 23.51 -42.47
CA SER A 3 -7.13 23.40 -43.66
C SER A 3 -6.61 24.76 -44.10
N GLN A 4 -5.44 24.83 -44.74
CA GLN A 4 -5.17 25.60 -45.97
C GLN A 4 -3.81 25.14 -46.57
N PRO A 5 -3.53 25.32 -47.89
CA PRO A 5 -2.64 24.39 -48.62
C PRO A 5 -1.42 25.02 -49.34
N ASP A 6 -0.78 24.20 -50.17
CA ASP A 6 0.42 24.37 -51.00
C ASP A 6 0.63 25.69 -51.77
N THR A 7 1.89 25.94 -52.13
CA THR A 7 2.23 26.31 -53.53
C THR A 7 3.66 25.88 -53.89
N ALA A 8 3.90 25.50 -55.15
CA ALA A 8 5.16 24.90 -55.59
C ALA A 8 5.71 25.51 -56.90
N THR A 9 7.03 25.47 -57.06
CA THR A 9 7.80 25.59 -58.32
C THR A 9 9.22 25.06 -58.06
N SER A 10 9.97 24.31 -58.88
CA SER A 10 9.82 23.56 -60.14
C SER A 10 11.18 23.68 -60.85
N GLY A 11 11.86 22.57 -61.17
CA GLY A 11 13.18 22.60 -61.82
C GLY A 11 13.54 21.29 -62.53
N ALA A 12 13.43 21.28 -63.86
CA ALA A 12 13.69 20.15 -64.77
C ALA A 12 15.08 20.29 -65.42
N ALA A 13 15.72 19.31 -66.08
CA ALA A 13 15.63 17.83 -66.19
C ALA A 13 16.82 17.36 -67.06
N ALA A 14 16.99 16.03 -67.29
CA ALA A 14 17.54 15.36 -68.51
C ALA A 14 18.27 14.02 -68.19
N PRO A 15 18.38 13.04 -69.12
CA PRO A 15 18.28 11.61 -68.75
C PRO A 15 19.46 10.71 -69.26
N PRO A 16 19.33 9.42 -69.69
CA PRO A 16 19.98 8.32 -68.93
C PRO A 16 20.83 7.31 -69.75
N ALA A 17 21.61 6.44 -69.08
CA ALA A 17 22.03 5.08 -69.52
C ALA A 17 23.05 4.44 -68.53
N PRO A 18 23.27 3.11 -68.52
CA PRO A 18 22.34 2.00 -68.81
C PRO A 18 22.31 0.93 -67.68
N ASN A 19 21.45 -0.09 -67.81
CA ASN A 19 21.28 -1.17 -66.82
C ASN A 19 22.56 -1.99 -66.52
N LYS A 20 22.68 -2.40 -65.25
CA LYS A 20 23.47 -3.54 -64.79
C LYS A 20 22.59 -4.37 -63.83
N PRO A 21 22.53 -5.71 -63.93
CA PRO A 21 21.62 -6.51 -63.09
C PRO A 21 22.02 -6.43 -61.61
N PRO A 22 21.05 -6.53 -60.67
CA PRO A 22 21.34 -6.55 -59.25
C PRO A 22 22.14 -7.81 -58.88
N ALA A 23 23.23 -7.62 -58.12
CA ALA A 23 23.88 -8.72 -57.42
C ALA A 23 23.03 -9.13 -56.20
N ALA A 24 23.24 -10.35 -55.71
CA ALA A 24 22.49 -10.88 -54.56
C ALA A 24 22.60 -9.95 -53.34
N ALA A 25 21.49 -9.82 -52.60
CA ALA A 25 21.44 -9.00 -51.40
C ALA A 25 22.41 -9.53 -50.35
N ALA A 26 23.30 -8.67 -49.86
CA ALA A 26 24.01 -8.92 -48.61
C ALA A 26 23.03 -8.80 -47.44
N PRO A 27 23.21 -9.55 -46.34
CA PRO A 27 22.35 -9.42 -45.17
C PRO A 27 22.41 -7.99 -44.63
N THR A 28 21.24 -7.38 -44.47
CA THR A 28 21.10 -6.07 -43.83
C THR A 28 21.54 -6.17 -42.38
N LYS A 29 22.55 -5.36 -41.99
CA LYS A 29 22.84 -5.15 -40.57
C LYS A 29 21.56 -4.62 -39.89
N PRO A 30 21.17 -5.12 -38.71
CA PRO A 30 20.12 -4.48 -37.94
C PRO A 30 20.59 -3.07 -37.54
N THR A 31 19.78 -2.07 -37.87
CA THR A 31 19.94 -0.71 -37.35
C THR A 31 19.19 -0.64 -36.03
N GLY A 32 19.97 -0.60 -34.96
CA GLY A 32 19.59 -0.34 -33.58
C GLY A 32 20.86 0.03 -32.83
N PHE A 33 20.75 0.61 -31.64
CA PHE A 33 21.94 1.02 -30.87
C PHE A 33 22.88 -0.17 -30.68
N ALA A 34 24.16 0.03 -31.03
CA ALA A 34 25.09 -1.08 -31.20
C ALA A 34 25.25 -1.87 -29.89
N ALA A 35 25.13 -3.19 -30.00
CA ALA A 35 25.56 -4.11 -28.95
C ALA A 35 27.01 -3.77 -28.57
N THR A 36 27.27 -3.64 -27.27
CA THR A 36 28.58 -3.23 -26.73
C THR A 36 29.70 -4.13 -27.25
N ASP A 37 30.82 -3.53 -27.66
CA ASP A 37 31.98 -4.27 -28.17
C ASP A 37 32.39 -5.38 -27.18
N VAL A 38 32.38 -6.63 -27.66
CA VAL A 38 32.55 -7.83 -26.83
C VAL A 38 33.99 -7.93 -26.34
N LEU A 39 34.25 -7.38 -25.16
CA LEU A 39 35.44 -7.68 -24.37
C LEU A 39 35.26 -9.06 -23.72
N VAL A 40 36.04 -10.03 -24.17
CA VAL A 40 36.09 -11.36 -23.56
C VAL A 40 36.80 -11.26 -22.21
N ASN A 41 36.02 -11.25 -21.13
CA ASN A 41 36.58 -11.31 -19.78
C ASN A 41 37.14 -12.71 -19.52
N GLU A 42 38.46 -12.82 -19.41
CA GLU A 42 39.13 -14.00 -18.87
C GLU A 42 38.95 -14.03 -17.34
N PHE A 43 37.84 -14.61 -16.87
CA PHE A 43 37.66 -14.97 -15.47
C PHE A 43 38.69 -16.03 -15.09
N ASP A 44 39.41 -15.85 -13.97
CA ASP A 44 40.42 -16.81 -13.52
C ASP A 44 39.77 -18.15 -13.14
N GLY A 45 40.12 -19.22 -13.85
CA GLY A 45 39.43 -20.52 -13.78
C GLY A 45 38.17 -20.69 -14.67
N GLY A 46 37.74 -19.65 -15.38
CA GLY A 46 36.60 -19.66 -16.32
C GLY A 46 35.21 -19.71 -15.64
N PRO A 47 34.12 -19.53 -16.42
CA PRO A 47 32.76 -19.60 -15.90
C PRO A 47 32.44 -21.01 -15.39
N ASP A 48 31.59 -21.10 -14.36
CA ASP A 48 31.03 -22.38 -13.96
C ASP A 48 29.93 -22.81 -14.93
N THR A 49 30.09 -24.00 -15.51
CA THR A 49 29.27 -24.46 -16.64
C THR A 49 28.59 -25.78 -16.31
N VAL A 50 27.51 -26.09 -17.01
CA VAL A 50 26.79 -27.38 -16.88
C VAL A 50 27.75 -28.57 -17.10
N GLN A 51 28.70 -28.44 -18.03
CA GLN A 51 29.73 -29.45 -18.29
C GLN A 51 30.77 -29.58 -17.15
N ARG A 52 31.15 -28.46 -16.50
CA ARG A 52 32.00 -28.48 -15.29
C ARG A 52 31.25 -29.15 -14.14
N ALA A 53 30.01 -28.74 -13.87
CA ALA A 53 29.16 -29.28 -12.82
C ALA A 53 28.94 -30.81 -12.92
N LEU A 54 28.79 -31.34 -14.14
CA LEU A 54 28.77 -32.79 -14.39
C LEU A 54 30.10 -33.50 -14.06
N SER A 55 31.24 -32.81 -14.23
CA SER A 55 32.58 -33.35 -13.95
C SER A 55 33.04 -33.18 -12.50
N THR A 56 32.45 -32.27 -11.73
CA THR A 56 32.84 -31.96 -10.34
C THR A 56 31.66 -32.07 -9.34
N PRO A 57 30.96 -33.23 -9.25
CA PRO A 57 29.75 -33.38 -8.41
C PRO A 57 29.99 -33.27 -6.88
N GLN A 58 31.25 -33.23 -6.45
CA GLN A 58 31.71 -33.11 -5.07
C GLN A 58 32.38 -31.74 -4.78
N GLU A 59 32.30 -30.79 -5.71
CA GLU A 59 32.74 -29.41 -5.50
C GLU A 59 31.75 -28.71 -4.56
N LEU A 60 32.24 -28.20 -3.43
CA LEU A 60 31.42 -27.52 -2.41
C LEU A 60 30.86 -26.20 -2.96
N GLN A 61 29.64 -25.85 -2.55
CA GLN A 61 28.95 -24.65 -3.02
C GLN A 61 28.32 -23.86 -1.84
N PRO A 62 28.41 -22.51 -1.85
CA PRO A 62 27.98 -21.63 -0.76
C PRO A 62 26.45 -21.41 -0.76
N HIS A 63 25.68 -22.50 -0.66
CA HIS A 63 24.21 -22.45 -0.70
C HIS A 63 23.61 -21.81 0.56
N ALA A 64 24.17 -22.09 1.74
CA ALA A 64 23.79 -21.45 3.00
C ALA A 64 24.05 -19.93 3.00
N ASP A 65 25.17 -19.48 2.44
CA ASP A 65 25.49 -18.05 2.27
C ASP A 65 24.53 -17.33 1.30
N LEU A 66 23.82 -18.10 0.48
CA LEU A 66 22.77 -17.66 -0.44
C LEU A 66 21.34 -17.88 0.12
N GLY A 67 21.20 -18.18 1.42
CA GLY A 67 19.90 -18.32 2.10
C GLY A 67 19.14 -19.62 1.83
N LEU A 68 19.74 -20.60 1.15
CA LEU A 68 19.16 -21.93 0.93
C LEU A 68 19.48 -22.87 2.09
N LYS A 69 18.50 -23.68 2.49
CA LYS A 69 18.67 -24.76 3.48
C LYS A 69 19.29 -26.01 2.84
N ASP A 70 19.92 -26.88 3.64
CA ASP A 70 20.57 -28.11 3.18
C ASP A 70 19.62 -29.02 2.36
N ASP A 71 18.36 -29.11 2.78
CA ASP A 71 17.32 -29.90 2.12
C ASP A 71 16.80 -29.24 0.83
N GLU A 72 16.69 -27.90 0.82
CA GLU A 72 16.45 -27.13 -0.40
C GLU A 72 17.58 -27.37 -1.42
N TYR A 73 18.85 -27.34 -0.99
CA TYR A 73 20.02 -27.59 -1.85
C TYR A 73 20.10 -29.04 -2.38
N GLU A 74 19.89 -30.06 -1.55
CA GLU A 74 19.84 -31.45 -2.05
C GLU A 74 18.61 -31.71 -2.94
N ARG A 75 17.49 -31.01 -2.74
CA ARG A 75 16.36 -31.06 -3.68
C ARG A 75 16.71 -30.47 -5.04
N ILE A 76 17.46 -29.36 -5.08
CA ILE A 76 18.00 -28.78 -6.33
C ILE A 76 18.94 -29.78 -7.03
N ARG A 77 19.81 -30.46 -6.28
CA ARG A 77 20.72 -31.50 -6.82
C ARG A 77 19.96 -32.69 -7.42
N GLN A 78 18.84 -33.08 -6.82
CA GLN A 78 17.95 -34.13 -7.33
C GLN A 78 17.25 -33.68 -8.63
N ILE A 79 16.64 -32.48 -8.65
CA ILE A 79 15.98 -31.89 -9.82
C ILE A 79 16.92 -31.82 -11.03
N LEU A 80 18.16 -31.40 -10.82
CA LEU A 80 19.15 -31.28 -11.89
C LEU A 80 19.87 -32.60 -12.21
N SER A 81 19.81 -33.61 -11.33
CA SER A 81 20.61 -34.85 -11.37
C SER A 81 22.13 -34.63 -11.40
N ARG A 82 22.58 -33.51 -10.86
CA ARG A 82 23.99 -33.05 -10.72
C ARG A 82 24.05 -31.91 -9.72
N ARG A 83 25.24 -31.40 -9.39
CA ARG A 83 25.33 -30.10 -8.71
C ARG A 83 24.81 -28.97 -9.63
N PRO A 84 24.15 -27.92 -9.11
CA PRO A 84 23.87 -26.72 -9.89
C PRO A 84 25.16 -26.00 -10.29
N THR A 85 25.14 -25.20 -11.34
CA THR A 85 26.19 -24.19 -11.59
C THR A 85 26.10 -23.06 -10.57
N ALA A 86 27.12 -22.22 -10.48
CA ALA A 86 27.08 -20.98 -9.68
C ALA A 86 25.94 -20.03 -10.10
N SER A 87 25.52 -20.03 -11.37
CA SER A 87 24.39 -19.21 -11.84
C SER A 87 23.06 -19.87 -11.51
N GLU A 88 22.92 -21.18 -11.71
CA GLU A 88 21.71 -21.93 -11.33
C GLU A 88 21.45 -21.87 -9.83
N LEU A 89 22.49 -22.03 -9.00
CA LEU A 89 22.34 -21.99 -7.54
C LEU A 89 21.83 -20.63 -7.06
N ALA A 90 22.30 -19.53 -7.68
CA ALA A 90 21.78 -18.19 -7.43
C ALA A 90 20.33 -18.05 -7.92
N MET A 91 20.00 -18.56 -9.10
CA MET A 91 18.61 -18.54 -9.60
C MET A 91 17.65 -19.29 -8.65
N TYR A 92 18.04 -20.46 -8.15
CA TYR A 92 17.25 -21.19 -7.15
C TYR A 92 17.18 -20.47 -5.81
N SER A 93 18.29 -19.93 -5.30
CA SER A 93 18.31 -19.09 -4.08
C SER A 93 17.31 -17.94 -4.14
N ILE A 94 17.24 -17.27 -5.28
CA ILE A 94 16.38 -16.11 -5.48
C ILE A 94 14.93 -16.54 -5.68
N MET A 95 14.64 -17.47 -6.59
CA MET A 95 13.26 -17.91 -6.86
C MET A 95 12.64 -18.68 -5.68
N TRP A 96 13.43 -19.40 -4.89
CA TRP A 96 13.00 -20.08 -3.66
C TRP A 96 13.20 -19.22 -2.39
N SER A 97 13.47 -17.92 -2.51
CA SER A 97 13.37 -16.96 -1.40
C SER A 97 11.93 -16.85 -0.89
N GLU A 98 11.71 -16.35 0.34
CA GLU A 98 10.33 -16.16 0.83
C GLU A 98 9.56 -15.13 -0.03
N HIS A 99 10.24 -14.07 -0.47
CA HIS A 99 9.69 -12.98 -1.28
C HIS A 99 9.24 -13.43 -2.69
N CYS A 100 9.98 -14.30 -3.38
CA CYS A 100 9.54 -14.83 -4.69
C CYS A 100 8.59 -16.04 -4.56
N SER A 101 8.91 -17.00 -3.70
CA SER A 101 8.16 -18.28 -3.68
C SER A 101 6.88 -18.24 -2.85
N TYR A 102 6.75 -17.28 -1.93
CA TYR A 102 5.71 -17.22 -0.91
C TYR A 102 5.66 -18.50 -0.07
N LYS A 103 6.82 -19.16 0.17
CA LYS A 103 6.91 -20.54 0.68
C LYS A 103 6.22 -20.78 2.02
N SER A 104 6.10 -19.78 2.89
CA SER A 104 5.38 -19.85 4.16
C SER A 104 3.94 -19.36 4.07
N SER A 105 3.64 -18.39 3.20
CA SER A 105 2.30 -17.78 3.08
C SER A 105 1.35 -18.50 2.11
N LYS A 106 1.88 -19.13 1.05
CA LYS A 106 1.14 -19.76 -0.08
C LYS A 106 0.13 -20.84 0.35
N VAL A 107 0.26 -21.44 1.54
CA VAL A 107 -0.75 -22.38 2.07
C VAL A 107 -1.99 -21.69 2.64
N HIS A 108 -1.86 -20.45 3.16
CA HIS A 108 -2.95 -19.67 3.74
C HIS A 108 -3.65 -18.79 2.69
N LEU A 109 -2.89 -18.20 1.77
CA LEU A 109 -3.39 -17.31 0.71
C LEU A 109 -4.40 -17.99 -0.22
N ARG A 110 -4.38 -19.33 -0.32
CA ARG A 110 -5.40 -20.14 -1.03
C ARG A 110 -6.83 -19.79 -0.62
N GLN A 111 -7.05 -19.35 0.62
CA GLN A 111 -8.36 -18.91 1.09
C GLN A 111 -8.97 -17.79 0.23
N PHE A 112 -8.17 -16.91 -0.37
CA PHE A 112 -8.70 -15.86 -1.27
C PHE A 112 -9.30 -16.44 -2.55
N GLY A 113 -8.77 -17.57 -3.05
CA GLY A 113 -9.36 -18.34 -4.15
C GLY A 113 -10.50 -19.24 -3.69
N ASP A 114 -10.29 -20.04 -2.65
CA ASP A 114 -11.26 -21.00 -2.11
C ASP A 114 -12.57 -20.33 -1.62
N LYS A 115 -12.49 -19.07 -1.18
CA LYS A 115 -13.63 -18.27 -0.70
C LYS A 115 -14.05 -17.16 -1.66
N ALA A 116 -13.45 -17.06 -2.85
CA ALA A 116 -13.67 -15.97 -3.79
C ALA A 116 -15.18 -15.71 -4.04
N PRO A 117 -15.71 -14.51 -3.74
CA PRO A 117 -17.08 -14.17 -4.10
C PRO A 117 -17.27 -14.13 -5.62
N GLN A 118 -18.49 -14.40 -6.09
CA GLN A 118 -18.82 -14.32 -7.51
C GLN A 118 -18.80 -12.86 -7.98
N ASN A 119 -17.77 -12.47 -8.73
CA ASN A 119 -17.63 -11.14 -9.31
C ASN A 119 -17.62 -11.21 -10.84
N THR A 120 -18.57 -10.53 -11.49
CA THR A 120 -18.70 -10.48 -12.95
C THR A 120 -17.81 -9.42 -13.62
N ARG A 121 -17.12 -8.58 -12.84
CA ARG A 121 -16.20 -7.55 -13.33
C ARG A 121 -14.74 -8.03 -13.42
N MET A 122 -14.39 -9.19 -12.85
CA MET A 122 -12.99 -9.64 -12.85
C MET A 122 -12.58 -10.15 -14.25
N LEU A 123 -11.52 -9.57 -14.83
CA LEU A 123 -10.94 -10.00 -16.11
C LEU A 123 -9.63 -10.79 -15.91
N ALA A 124 -8.86 -10.45 -14.89
CA ALA A 124 -7.66 -11.15 -14.44
C ALA A 124 -7.49 -10.98 -12.93
N GLY A 125 -6.85 -11.94 -12.26
CA GLY A 125 -6.66 -11.92 -10.82
C GLY A 125 -5.43 -12.73 -10.39
N ILE A 126 -5.45 -13.25 -9.17
CA ILE A 126 -4.35 -13.97 -8.50
C ILE A 126 -3.64 -14.96 -9.47
N GLY A 127 -2.40 -14.64 -9.83
CA GLY A 127 -1.56 -15.40 -10.76
C GLY A 127 -0.94 -14.53 -11.86
N GLU A 128 -1.68 -13.51 -12.33
CA GLU A 128 -1.14 -12.42 -13.15
C GLU A 128 -0.45 -11.36 -12.26
N ASN A 129 0.31 -10.44 -12.87
CA ASN A 129 1.14 -9.50 -12.11
C ASN A 129 0.31 -8.50 -11.29
N ALA A 130 -0.81 -8.02 -11.83
CA ALA A 130 -1.79 -7.20 -11.12
C ALA A 130 -3.23 -7.57 -11.53
N GLY A 131 -4.18 -7.42 -10.60
CA GLY A 131 -5.57 -7.80 -10.82
C GLY A 131 -6.39 -6.74 -11.59
N VAL A 132 -7.23 -7.19 -12.52
CA VAL A 132 -7.90 -6.34 -13.52
C VAL A 132 -9.42 -6.43 -13.40
N VAL A 133 -10.06 -5.26 -13.23
CA VAL A 133 -11.49 -5.08 -12.96
C VAL A 133 -12.13 -4.25 -14.07
N GLN A 134 -13.19 -4.78 -14.69
CA GLN A 134 -13.98 -4.10 -15.71
C GLN A 134 -14.89 -3.03 -15.09
N ILE A 135 -14.72 -1.79 -15.55
CA ILE A 135 -15.50 -0.63 -15.09
C ILE A 135 -16.61 -0.24 -16.08
N SER A 136 -16.46 -0.55 -17.37
CA SER A 136 -17.49 -0.45 -18.41
C SER A 136 -17.27 -1.48 -19.53
N ASP A 137 -18.20 -1.58 -20.49
CA ASP A 137 -18.12 -2.53 -21.61
C ASP A 137 -16.77 -2.46 -22.37
N ASP A 138 -16.20 -1.27 -22.52
CA ASP A 138 -14.95 -1.01 -23.24
C ASP A 138 -13.72 -0.78 -22.34
N LEU A 139 -13.90 -0.44 -21.05
CA LEU A 139 -12.79 -0.02 -20.16
C LEU A 139 -12.66 -0.90 -18.91
N ALA A 140 -11.40 -1.16 -18.56
CA ALA A 140 -10.99 -1.81 -17.33
C ALA A 140 -9.94 -0.95 -16.58
N VAL A 141 -9.76 -1.30 -15.32
CA VAL A 141 -8.77 -0.75 -14.40
C VAL A 141 -7.98 -1.89 -13.78
N THR A 142 -6.68 -1.69 -13.60
CA THR A 142 -5.80 -2.57 -12.82
C THR A 142 -5.24 -1.79 -11.64
N PHE A 143 -5.07 -2.46 -10.50
CA PHE A 143 -4.49 -1.88 -9.28
C PHE A 143 -3.82 -2.97 -8.45
N LYS A 144 -2.74 -2.61 -7.76
CA LYS A 144 -1.95 -3.50 -6.91
C LYS A 144 -1.21 -2.66 -5.88
N VAL A 145 -1.00 -3.19 -4.68
CA VAL A 145 -0.11 -2.63 -3.64
C VAL A 145 1.08 -3.56 -3.38
N GLU A 146 2.26 -3.00 -3.19
CA GLU A 146 3.51 -3.70 -2.84
C GLU A 146 4.19 -3.11 -1.59
N SER A 147 5.38 -3.61 -1.24
CA SER A 147 6.19 -3.18 -0.10
C SER A 147 7.66 -3.03 -0.47
N HIS A 148 8.31 -1.95 -0.05
CA HIS A 148 9.76 -1.75 -0.20
C HIS A 148 10.47 -1.46 1.14
N ASN A 149 9.93 -2.02 2.22
CA ASN A 149 10.26 -1.78 3.64
C ASN A 149 11.78 -1.82 3.92
N HIS A 150 12.43 -2.97 3.65
CA HIS A 150 13.84 -3.20 4.01
C HIS A 150 14.81 -2.22 3.31
N PRO A 151 14.74 -2.01 1.96
CA PRO A 151 15.51 -0.95 1.29
C PRO A 151 15.25 0.45 1.86
N SER A 152 13.97 0.82 2.08
CA SER A 152 13.59 2.14 2.58
C SER A 152 14.03 2.43 4.03
N PHE A 153 14.44 1.42 4.80
CA PHE A 153 15.12 1.65 6.08
C PHE A 153 16.62 1.99 5.90
N VAL A 154 17.27 1.34 4.94
CA VAL A 154 18.73 1.40 4.71
C VAL A 154 19.15 2.63 3.89
N GLU A 155 18.41 2.91 2.80
CA GLU A 155 18.51 4.13 1.98
C GLU A 155 17.07 4.61 1.70
N PRO A 156 16.55 5.57 2.49
CA PRO A 156 15.12 5.89 2.46
C PRO A 156 14.62 6.54 1.16
N TYR A 157 15.46 7.29 0.44
CA TYR A 157 15.04 7.96 -0.79
C TYR A 157 14.92 6.95 -1.92
N GLN A 158 15.99 6.18 -2.16
CA GLN A 158 16.07 5.23 -3.25
C GLN A 158 15.15 4.03 -3.00
N GLY A 159 15.06 3.55 -1.76
CA GLY A 159 14.12 2.51 -1.37
C GLY A 159 12.68 2.88 -1.68
N ALA A 160 12.25 4.10 -1.36
CA ALA A 160 10.88 4.52 -1.63
C ALA A 160 10.64 4.82 -3.13
N ALA A 161 11.59 5.47 -3.80
CA ALA A 161 11.52 5.77 -5.24
C ALA A 161 11.43 4.50 -6.11
N THR A 162 12.24 3.48 -5.80
CA THR A 162 12.22 2.19 -6.53
C THR A 162 10.98 1.35 -6.20
N GLY A 163 10.41 1.48 -4.99
CA GLY A 163 9.08 0.94 -4.67
C GLY A 163 7.97 1.51 -5.57
N VAL A 164 7.96 2.83 -5.80
CA VAL A 164 7.03 3.47 -6.75
C VAL A 164 7.30 3.02 -8.19
N GLY A 165 8.57 2.88 -8.59
CA GLY A 165 8.93 2.38 -9.93
C GLY A 165 8.53 0.93 -10.19
N GLY A 166 8.67 0.04 -9.21
CA GLY A 166 8.23 -1.36 -9.29
C GLY A 166 6.74 -1.48 -9.58
N ILE A 167 5.92 -0.90 -8.71
CA ILE A 167 4.45 -1.00 -8.81
C ILE A 167 3.88 -0.33 -10.08
N VAL A 168 4.58 0.67 -10.62
CA VAL A 168 4.25 1.28 -11.93
C VAL A 168 4.51 0.32 -13.10
N ARG A 169 5.53 -0.55 -13.02
CA ARG A 169 5.83 -1.56 -14.06
C ARG A 169 4.88 -2.75 -14.04
N ASP A 170 4.39 -3.19 -12.88
CA ASP A 170 3.30 -4.19 -12.79
C ASP A 170 2.08 -3.77 -13.60
N ILE A 171 1.64 -2.53 -13.35
CA ILE A 171 0.49 -1.91 -14.00
C ILE A 171 0.72 -1.78 -15.51
N LEU A 172 1.94 -1.44 -15.92
CA LEU A 172 2.34 -1.39 -17.33
C LEU A 172 2.34 -2.78 -18.00
N ALA A 173 2.78 -3.82 -17.29
CA ALA A 173 2.83 -5.20 -17.79
C ALA A 173 1.44 -5.75 -18.14
N MET A 174 0.40 -5.38 -17.39
CA MET A 174 -0.99 -5.78 -17.70
C MET A 174 -1.58 -5.13 -18.97
N GLY A 175 -0.85 -4.23 -19.63
CA GLY A 175 -1.32 -3.47 -20.80
C GLY A 175 -1.89 -2.09 -20.48
N ALA A 176 -1.85 -1.67 -19.21
CA ALA A 176 -2.47 -0.44 -18.76
C ALA A 176 -1.51 0.76 -18.80
N ARG A 177 -2.10 1.96 -18.93
CA ARG A 177 -1.40 3.21 -18.63
C ARG A 177 -1.56 3.48 -17.13
N PRO A 178 -0.48 3.57 -16.33
CA PRO A 178 -0.55 4.09 -14.97
C PRO A 178 -1.13 5.51 -14.96
N VAL A 179 -2.05 5.80 -14.04
CA VAL A 179 -2.76 7.10 -13.95
C VAL A 179 -2.71 7.76 -12.57
N ALA A 180 -2.36 7.03 -11.50
CA ALA A 180 -2.09 7.60 -10.18
C ALA A 180 -1.31 6.62 -9.28
N VAL A 181 -0.92 7.10 -8.09
CA VAL A 181 -0.29 6.32 -7.01
C VAL A 181 -0.90 6.66 -5.64
N MET A 182 -0.68 5.79 -4.66
CA MET A 182 -0.97 6.00 -3.22
C MET A 182 0.07 5.30 -2.35
N ASP A 183 0.38 5.83 -1.16
CA ASP A 183 1.41 5.25 -0.28
C ASP A 183 0.90 5.06 1.17
N PRO A 184 0.74 3.80 1.63
CA PRO A 184 0.55 3.48 3.05
C PRO A 184 1.89 3.38 3.80
N LEU A 185 2.18 4.33 4.69
CA LEU A 185 3.51 4.55 5.29
C LEU A 185 3.50 4.44 6.82
N ARG A 186 4.27 3.52 7.40
CA ARG A 186 4.30 3.28 8.87
C ARG A 186 5.72 3.50 9.38
N PHE A 187 5.86 4.33 10.40
CA PHE A 187 7.15 4.72 10.97
C PHE A 187 7.19 4.51 12.49
N GLY A 188 8.39 4.62 13.07
CA GLY A 188 8.60 4.64 14.52
C GLY A 188 7.92 5.81 15.22
N ALA A 189 8.27 6.05 16.49
CA ALA A 189 7.76 7.24 17.20
C ALA A 189 8.17 8.53 16.46
N ALA A 190 7.23 9.47 16.31
CA ALA A 190 7.39 10.63 15.43
C ALA A 190 8.52 11.58 15.88
N ASP A 191 8.79 11.65 17.18
CA ASP A 191 9.86 12.43 17.81
C ASP A 191 11.20 11.69 17.87
N HIS A 192 11.26 10.41 17.46
CA HIS A 192 12.49 9.64 17.53
C HIS A 192 13.50 10.10 16.44
N PRO A 193 14.79 10.29 16.78
CA PRO A 193 15.79 10.81 15.83
C PRO A 193 15.94 9.98 14.54
N ASP A 194 15.71 8.68 14.60
CA ASP A 194 15.75 7.79 13.43
C ASP A 194 14.51 7.95 12.53
N THR A 195 13.34 8.30 13.09
CA THR A 195 12.15 8.66 12.29
C THR A 195 12.40 9.95 11.52
N ALA A 196 13.07 10.94 12.15
CA ALA A 196 13.51 12.17 11.48
C ALA A 196 14.60 11.96 10.41
N ARG A 197 15.27 10.80 10.38
CA ARG A 197 16.14 10.35 9.27
C ARG A 197 15.32 9.70 8.15
N VAL A 198 14.43 8.76 8.48
CA VAL A 198 13.73 7.92 7.51
C VAL A 198 12.61 8.67 6.80
N LEU A 199 11.68 9.28 7.53
CA LEU A 199 10.46 9.89 6.97
C LEU A 199 10.76 10.91 5.84
N PRO A 200 11.63 11.92 6.03
CA PRO A 200 11.86 12.91 4.98
C PRO A 200 12.48 12.30 3.71
N GLY A 201 13.32 11.28 3.86
CA GLY A 201 13.90 10.57 2.72
C GLY A 201 12.86 9.75 1.94
N VAL A 202 11.99 9.00 2.64
CA VAL A 202 10.88 8.26 2.01
C VAL A 202 9.94 9.19 1.24
N VAL A 203 9.52 10.29 1.87
CA VAL A 203 8.61 11.27 1.24
C VAL A 203 9.28 11.93 0.03
N ALA A 204 10.55 12.33 0.13
CA ALA A 204 11.29 12.88 -1.00
C ALA A 204 11.50 11.87 -2.14
N GLY A 205 11.67 10.57 -1.84
CA GLY A 205 11.81 9.50 -2.82
C GLY A 205 10.53 9.25 -3.62
N ILE A 206 9.39 9.11 -2.92
CA ILE A 206 8.05 8.97 -3.51
C ILE A 206 7.74 10.16 -4.43
N GLY A 207 7.88 11.38 -3.90
CA GLY A 207 7.64 12.60 -4.67
C GLY A 207 8.59 12.73 -5.85
N GLY A 208 9.88 12.42 -5.65
CA GLY A 208 10.90 12.43 -6.71
C GLY A 208 10.54 11.54 -7.90
N TYR A 209 10.10 10.30 -7.66
CA TYR A 209 9.76 9.37 -8.72
C TYR A 209 8.37 9.66 -9.35
N GLY A 210 7.33 9.79 -8.52
CA GLY A 210 5.95 10.00 -8.96
C GLY A 210 5.74 11.32 -9.74
N ASN A 211 6.32 12.42 -9.24
CA ASN A 211 6.22 13.72 -9.91
C ASN A 211 6.97 13.72 -11.25
N CYS A 212 8.11 13.01 -11.36
CA CYS A 212 8.86 12.91 -12.62
C CYS A 212 8.19 12.03 -13.68
N LEU A 213 7.47 10.98 -13.28
CA LEU A 213 6.60 10.21 -14.18
C LEU A 213 5.38 11.01 -14.67
N GLY A 214 4.96 12.02 -13.90
CA GLY A 214 3.70 12.73 -14.10
C GLY A 214 2.49 11.90 -13.65
N LEU A 215 2.60 11.23 -12.50
CA LEU A 215 1.49 10.54 -11.84
C LEU A 215 1.07 11.33 -10.60
N PRO A 216 -0.23 11.65 -10.42
CA PRO A 216 -0.71 12.27 -9.20
C PRO A 216 -0.74 11.25 -8.06
N ASN A 217 -0.32 11.68 -6.87
CA ASN A 217 -0.53 10.95 -5.64
C ASN A 217 -1.92 11.31 -5.09
N ILE A 218 -2.85 10.36 -5.08
CA ILE A 218 -4.28 10.63 -4.79
C ILE A 218 -4.69 10.35 -3.34
N GLY A 219 -3.81 9.75 -2.54
CA GLY A 219 -4.09 9.37 -1.15
C GLY A 219 -3.04 8.41 -0.60
N GLY A 220 -3.30 7.87 0.58
CA GLY A 220 -2.35 7.08 1.34
C GLY A 220 -2.67 7.14 2.83
N GLU A 221 -1.84 6.50 3.64
CA GLU A 221 -1.99 6.42 5.09
C GLU A 221 -0.64 6.80 5.73
N ILE A 222 -0.63 7.50 6.87
CA ILE A 222 0.63 7.67 7.63
C ILE A 222 0.42 7.57 9.14
N VAL A 223 1.03 6.51 9.70
CA VAL A 223 0.94 6.10 11.11
C VAL A 223 2.32 6.05 11.74
N PHE A 224 2.41 6.57 12.97
CA PHE A 224 3.59 6.55 13.83
C PHE A 224 3.32 5.63 15.03
N ASP A 225 4.16 4.61 15.21
CA ASP A 225 4.12 3.74 16.37
C ASP A 225 5.52 3.17 16.70
N PRO A 226 5.96 3.15 17.97
CA PRO A 226 7.24 2.57 18.38
C PRO A 226 7.49 1.14 17.86
N THR A 227 6.46 0.34 17.57
CA THR A 227 6.62 -1.02 17.04
C THR A 227 7.30 -1.09 15.67
N TYR A 228 7.29 0.00 14.88
CA TYR A 228 7.94 0.07 13.57
C TYR A 228 9.36 0.65 13.65
N GLN A 229 9.91 0.89 14.86
CA GLN A 229 11.28 1.39 14.99
C GLN A 229 12.28 0.34 14.46
N GLY A 230 13.06 0.74 13.45
CA GLY A 230 13.95 -0.18 12.73
C GLY A 230 13.28 -1.01 11.62
N ASN A 231 11.93 -1.01 11.53
CA ASN A 231 11.16 -1.73 10.51
C ASN A 231 10.02 -0.83 9.98
N PRO A 232 10.34 0.31 9.34
CA PRO A 232 9.33 1.15 8.70
C PRO A 232 8.67 0.38 7.55
N LEU A 233 7.37 0.55 7.37
CA LEU A 233 6.64 0.00 6.23
C LEU A 233 6.48 1.10 5.20
N VAL A 234 6.95 0.82 3.98
CA VAL A 234 6.83 1.74 2.84
C VAL A 234 6.13 0.95 1.75
N ASN A 235 4.80 1.02 1.79
CA ASN A 235 3.95 0.41 0.79
C ASN A 235 3.65 1.41 -0.31
N ALA A 236 3.62 0.94 -1.56
CA ALA A 236 3.29 1.74 -2.72
C ALA A 236 2.21 1.03 -3.52
N LEU A 237 1.16 1.75 -3.90
CA LEU A 237 0.07 1.30 -4.75
C LEU A 237 0.11 2.13 -6.04
N SER A 238 -0.08 1.48 -7.19
CA SER A 238 -0.41 2.19 -8.43
C SER A 238 -1.70 1.65 -9.05
N ILE A 239 -2.38 2.53 -9.80
CA ILE A 239 -3.63 2.27 -10.50
C ILE A 239 -3.46 2.68 -11.96
N GLY A 240 -3.94 1.85 -12.89
CA GLY A 240 -3.85 2.08 -14.32
C GLY A 240 -5.11 1.71 -15.10
N VAL A 241 -5.25 2.30 -16.28
CA VAL A 241 -6.42 2.16 -17.16
C VAL A 241 -6.04 1.47 -18.47
N LEU A 242 -6.89 0.56 -18.94
CA LEU A 242 -6.77 -0.07 -20.25
C LEU A 242 -8.14 -0.25 -20.94
N PRO A 243 -8.19 -0.21 -22.28
CA PRO A 243 -9.27 -0.84 -23.03
C PRO A 243 -9.31 -2.33 -22.72
N VAL A 244 -10.50 -2.91 -22.55
CA VAL A 244 -10.69 -4.34 -22.22
C VAL A 244 -9.95 -5.26 -23.20
N GLN A 245 -9.90 -4.88 -24.48
CA GLN A 245 -9.26 -5.65 -25.55
C GLN A 245 -7.73 -5.49 -25.61
N ARG A 246 -7.13 -4.64 -24.76
CA ARG A 246 -5.67 -4.44 -24.67
C ARG A 246 -5.02 -5.25 -23.53
N LEU A 247 -5.80 -5.99 -22.74
CA LEU A 247 -5.29 -6.82 -21.64
C LEU A 247 -4.17 -7.76 -22.13
N GLN A 248 -2.96 -7.58 -21.59
CA GLN A 248 -1.81 -8.42 -21.90
C GLN A 248 -1.76 -9.65 -20.97
N ARG A 249 -0.89 -10.59 -21.31
CA ARG A 249 -0.53 -11.76 -20.48
C ARG A 249 0.98 -11.92 -20.42
N LYS A 250 1.47 -12.64 -19.41
CA LYS A 250 2.89 -13.00 -19.29
C LYS A 250 3.31 -14.31 -19.95
N GLU A 251 2.42 -15.02 -20.63
CA GLU A 251 2.75 -16.30 -21.28
C GLU A 251 3.78 -16.15 -22.43
N ALA A 252 4.89 -16.90 -22.39
CA ALA A 252 5.82 -17.05 -23.53
C ALA A 252 5.28 -17.95 -24.65
N ALA A 253 4.05 -17.70 -25.09
CA ALA A 253 3.44 -18.46 -26.17
C ALA A 253 4.20 -18.28 -27.50
N GLY A 254 4.24 -19.34 -28.32
CA GLY A 254 4.77 -19.33 -29.69
C GLY A 254 6.27 -19.66 -29.79
N VAL A 255 6.58 -20.92 -30.11
CA VAL A 255 7.95 -21.39 -30.38
C VAL A 255 8.55 -20.62 -31.55
N GLY A 256 9.79 -20.14 -31.38
CA GLY A 256 10.48 -19.28 -32.34
C GLY A 256 10.18 -17.79 -32.19
N ASN A 257 9.31 -17.36 -31.27
CA ASN A 257 9.22 -15.96 -30.88
C ASN A 257 10.53 -15.48 -30.25
N VAL A 258 10.87 -14.22 -30.51
CA VAL A 258 12.10 -13.57 -30.05
C VAL A 258 11.89 -13.02 -28.65
N VAL A 259 12.82 -13.33 -27.75
CA VAL A 259 12.88 -12.75 -26.41
C VAL A 259 13.69 -11.45 -26.49
N VAL A 260 13.05 -10.33 -26.20
CA VAL A 260 13.64 -8.98 -26.30
C VAL A 260 13.66 -8.33 -24.92
N LEU A 261 14.83 -7.87 -24.48
CA LEU A 261 14.95 -6.99 -23.32
C LEU A 261 14.75 -5.55 -23.76
N LEU A 262 13.82 -4.83 -23.13
CA LEU A 262 13.51 -3.42 -23.34
C LEU A 262 13.85 -2.63 -22.06
N GLY A 263 14.38 -1.41 -22.17
CA GLY A 263 14.56 -0.49 -21.05
C GLY A 263 15.99 -0.01 -20.81
N ALA A 264 16.41 0.03 -19.53
CA ALA A 264 17.73 0.42 -19.08
C ALA A 264 18.79 -0.69 -19.27
N ARG A 265 20.07 -0.32 -19.04
CA ARG A 265 21.19 -1.26 -19.06
C ARG A 265 21.34 -1.98 -17.72
N THR A 266 21.69 -3.26 -17.78
CA THR A 266 21.89 -4.12 -16.61
C THR A 266 23.21 -3.80 -15.92
N GLY A 267 23.18 -3.56 -14.60
CA GLY A 267 24.31 -3.20 -13.74
C GLY A 267 24.31 -4.00 -12.43
N ARG A 268 25.26 -3.73 -11.53
CA ARG A 268 25.43 -4.43 -10.23
C ARG A 268 24.42 -4.01 -9.15
N ASP A 269 23.18 -3.73 -9.53
CA ASP A 269 22.15 -3.17 -8.66
C ASP A 269 21.34 -4.29 -7.99
N GLY A 270 21.06 -4.17 -6.69
CA GLY A 270 20.18 -5.07 -5.93
C GLY A 270 20.62 -6.55 -5.81
N ILE A 271 21.81 -6.94 -6.27
CA ILE A 271 22.24 -8.35 -6.29
C ILE A 271 22.22 -8.94 -4.86
N GLY A 272 21.28 -9.88 -4.63
CA GLY A 272 21.05 -10.51 -3.31
C GLY A 272 20.01 -9.81 -2.44
N GLY A 273 19.35 -8.76 -2.92
CA GLY A 273 18.28 -8.04 -2.22
C GLY A 273 17.13 -8.95 -1.85
N VAL A 274 16.52 -9.60 -2.84
CA VAL A 274 15.39 -10.52 -2.64
C VAL A 274 15.73 -11.76 -1.79
N SER A 275 16.90 -12.39 -1.98
CA SER A 275 17.23 -13.65 -1.28
C SER A 275 17.87 -13.46 0.10
N VAL A 276 18.67 -12.41 0.31
CA VAL A 276 19.45 -12.22 1.55
C VAL A 276 18.97 -11.01 2.36
N LEU A 277 18.50 -9.93 1.74
CA LEU A 277 18.05 -8.74 2.48
C LEU A 277 16.57 -8.79 2.86
N ALA A 278 15.70 -9.31 1.99
CA ALA A 278 14.26 -9.42 2.24
C ALA A 278 13.83 -10.71 2.97
N SER A 279 14.75 -11.65 3.19
CA SER A 279 14.51 -12.93 3.89
C SER A 279 15.32 -13.08 5.19
N ALA A 280 15.91 -11.99 5.71
CA ALA A 280 16.71 -11.97 6.94
C ALA A 280 16.36 -10.78 7.82
N THR A 281 16.45 -10.98 9.14
CA THR A 281 16.13 -9.97 10.16
C THR A 281 17.24 -8.91 10.33
N PHE A 282 16.93 -7.76 10.93
CA PHE A 282 17.94 -6.75 11.22
C PHE A 282 18.80 -7.10 12.46
N ASP A 283 20.12 -7.13 12.24
CA ASP A 283 21.20 -7.13 13.24
C ASP A 283 21.93 -5.77 13.24
N GLU A 284 22.80 -5.53 14.23
CA GLU A 284 23.54 -4.26 14.48
C GLU A 284 24.55 -3.83 13.37
N GLY A 285 24.51 -4.44 12.17
CA GLY A 285 25.46 -4.22 11.06
C GLY A 285 24.89 -3.51 9.82
N ALA A 286 23.65 -3.00 9.87
CA ALA A 286 22.89 -2.57 8.69
C ALA A 286 23.59 -1.57 7.75
N GLU A 287 24.43 -0.66 8.26
CA GLU A 287 25.11 0.36 7.43
C GLU A 287 26.01 -0.22 6.33
N GLN A 288 26.57 -1.42 6.53
CA GLN A 288 27.45 -2.08 5.56
C GLN A 288 26.72 -2.49 4.27
N ARG A 289 25.38 -2.47 4.28
CA ARG A 289 24.50 -2.93 3.18
C ARG A 289 24.05 -1.80 2.24
N ARG A 290 24.37 -0.52 2.51
CA ARG A 290 24.01 0.61 1.64
C ARG A 290 24.44 0.46 0.16
N PRO A 291 25.63 -0.08 -0.19
CA PRO A 291 26.07 -0.17 -1.59
C PRO A 291 25.24 -1.10 -2.50
N SER A 292 24.31 -1.89 -1.96
CA SER A 292 23.46 -2.79 -2.76
C SER A 292 22.06 -2.22 -3.04
N VAL A 293 21.70 -1.05 -2.50
CA VAL A 293 20.38 -0.46 -2.79
C VAL A 293 20.33 0.03 -4.24
N GLN A 294 19.26 -0.34 -4.93
CA GLN A 294 18.97 0.02 -6.31
C GLN A 294 18.83 1.56 -6.45
N VAL A 295 19.08 2.11 -7.64
CA VAL A 295 18.81 3.51 -7.97
C VAL A 295 17.88 3.55 -9.17
N GLY A 296 16.79 4.31 -9.09
CA GLY A 296 15.79 4.43 -10.16
C GLY A 296 15.97 5.68 -11.03
N ASP A 297 15.65 5.56 -12.32
CA ASP A 297 15.57 6.65 -13.30
C ASP A 297 14.12 6.84 -13.79
N PRO A 298 13.32 7.72 -13.14
CA PRO A 298 11.92 7.95 -13.54
C PRO A 298 11.79 8.58 -14.93
N PHE A 299 12.86 9.15 -15.51
CA PHE A 299 12.83 9.67 -16.87
C PHE A 299 12.95 8.53 -17.89
N MET A 300 13.78 7.52 -17.61
CA MET A 300 13.83 6.28 -18.41
C MET A 300 12.51 5.51 -18.29
N GLU A 301 11.96 5.36 -17.08
CA GLU A 301 10.65 4.72 -16.86
C GLU A 301 9.54 5.44 -17.62
N LYS A 302 9.55 6.78 -17.66
CA LYS A 302 8.58 7.54 -18.46
C LYS A 302 8.68 7.24 -19.96
N LEU A 303 9.89 7.09 -20.51
CA LEU A 303 10.08 6.70 -21.92
C LEU A 303 9.69 5.23 -22.17
N LEU A 304 9.93 4.35 -21.20
CA LEU A 304 9.54 2.94 -21.20
C LEU A 304 8.02 2.77 -21.26
N ILE A 305 7.28 3.52 -20.43
CA ILE A 305 5.80 3.55 -20.43
C ILE A 305 5.24 3.93 -21.80
N GLU A 306 5.66 5.06 -22.38
CA GLU A 306 5.12 5.51 -23.67
C GLU A 306 5.51 4.57 -24.83
N SER A 307 6.71 3.96 -24.77
CA SER A 307 7.15 2.93 -25.70
C SER A 307 6.27 1.68 -25.62
N CYS A 308 6.08 1.10 -24.44
CA CYS A 308 5.24 -0.09 -24.24
C CYS A 308 3.79 0.12 -24.69
N LEU A 309 3.21 1.28 -24.38
CA LEU A 309 1.83 1.60 -24.79
C LEU A 309 1.67 1.70 -26.31
N GLU A 310 2.66 2.24 -27.04
CA GLU A 310 2.67 2.22 -28.51
C GLU A 310 2.89 0.82 -29.08
N LEU A 311 3.68 -0.03 -28.42
CA LEU A 311 3.84 -1.44 -28.80
C LEU A 311 2.52 -2.23 -28.67
N TYR A 312 1.74 -1.98 -27.62
CA TYR A 312 0.42 -2.59 -27.42
C TYR A 312 -0.58 -2.11 -28.48
N ASP A 313 -0.72 -0.80 -28.68
CA ASP A 313 -1.66 -0.22 -29.66
C ASP A 313 -1.30 -0.59 -31.11
N ALA A 314 -0.03 -0.92 -31.39
CA ALA A 314 0.42 -1.41 -32.69
C ALA A 314 0.31 -2.94 -32.86
N GLY A 315 -0.15 -3.69 -31.85
CA GLY A 315 -0.31 -5.14 -31.86
C GLY A 315 1.01 -5.90 -32.04
N LEU A 316 2.10 -5.43 -31.40
CA LEU A 316 3.46 -5.91 -31.67
C LEU A 316 3.97 -7.01 -30.74
N VAL A 317 3.40 -7.11 -29.54
CA VAL A 317 3.84 -7.97 -28.44
C VAL A 317 2.92 -9.19 -28.33
N ALA A 318 3.49 -10.36 -28.04
CA ALA A 318 2.76 -11.61 -27.81
C ALA A 318 2.64 -11.98 -26.32
N GLY A 319 3.56 -11.46 -25.50
CA GLY A 319 3.53 -11.52 -24.03
C GLY A 319 4.58 -10.57 -23.44
N ILE A 320 4.37 -10.08 -22.23
CA ILE A 320 5.29 -9.16 -21.54
C ILE A 320 5.40 -9.51 -20.06
N GLN A 321 6.60 -9.33 -19.49
CA GLN A 321 6.86 -9.33 -18.05
C GLN A 321 7.71 -8.10 -17.69
N ASP A 322 7.57 -7.59 -16.47
CA ASP A 322 8.49 -6.60 -15.90
C ASP A 322 9.83 -7.25 -15.48
N LEU A 323 10.77 -6.43 -15.01
CA LEU A 323 11.95 -6.87 -14.26
C LEU A 323 12.03 -6.12 -12.92
N GLY A 324 11.18 -6.47 -11.97
CA GLY A 324 11.32 -6.11 -10.55
C GLY A 324 12.40 -6.93 -9.82
N GLY A 325 12.07 -7.39 -8.60
CA GLY A 325 12.93 -8.29 -7.82
C GLY A 325 13.35 -9.52 -8.61
N ALA A 326 14.57 -10.05 -8.34
CA ALA A 326 15.21 -11.11 -9.12
C ALA A 326 15.52 -10.81 -10.61
N GLY A 327 15.01 -9.70 -11.18
CA GLY A 327 15.31 -9.24 -12.54
C GLY A 327 15.15 -10.31 -13.63
N LEU A 328 16.21 -10.53 -14.41
CA LEU A 328 16.20 -11.50 -15.51
C LEU A 328 15.92 -12.94 -15.05
N THR A 329 16.24 -13.30 -13.80
CA THR A 329 15.95 -14.63 -13.27
C THR A 329 14.44 -14.89 -13.20
N CYS A 330 13.68 -14.00 -12.57
CA CYS A 330 12.22 -14.13 -12.51
C CYS A 330 11.60 -14.02 -13.90
N ALA A 331 11.90 -12.94 -14.63
CA ALA A 331 11.25 -12.65 -15.90
C ALA A 331 11.43 -13.76 -16.95
N LEU A 332 12.62 -14.38 -17.06
CA LEU A 332 12.84 -15.50 -17.99
C LEU A 332 12.16 -16.80 -17.51
N THR A 333 12.05 -16.99 -16.20
CA THR A 333 11.52 -18.23 -15.61
C THR A 333 10.00 -18.27 -15.65
N GLU A 334 9.32 -17.25 -15.08
CA GLU A 334 7.86 -17.24 -14.99
C GLU A 334 7.21 -17.25 -16.38
N THR A 335 7.68 -16.37 -17.27
CA THR A 335 7.17 -16.22 -18.65
C THR A 335 7.26 -17.55 -19.40
N ALA A 336 8.36 -18.31 -19.23
CA ALA A 336 8.53 -19.63 -19.84
C ALA A 336 7.65 -20.72 -19.17
N ALA A 337 7.61 -20.74 -17.83
CA ALA A 337 6.86 -21.71 -17.03
C ALA A 337 5.34 -21.62 -17.29
N ALA A 338 4.78 -20.40 -17.28
CA ALA A 338 3.36 -20.13 -17.52
C ALA A 338 2.85 -20.67 -18.87
N ALA A 339 3.72 -20.70 -19.89
CA ALA A 339 3.41 -21.25 -21.21
C ALA A 339 3.82 -22.73 -21.41
N GLY A 340 4.46 -23.37 -20.42
CA GLY A 340 5.07 -24.71 -20.54
C GLY A 340 6.25 -24.80 -21.52
N THR A 341 6.72 -23.66 -22.03
CA THR A 341 7.77 -23.54 -23.05
C THR A 341 9.18 -23.54 -22.46
N GLY A 342 10.18 -23.55 -23.33
CA GLY A 342 11.56 -23.26 -22.96
C GLY A 342 12.00 -21.90 -23.51
N MET A 343 13.22 -21.49 -23.14
CA MET A 343 13.89 -20.36 -23.78
C MET A 343 15.36 -20.66 -23.97
N ARG A 344 15.94 -20.16 -25.07
CA ARG A 344 17.39 -20.08 -25.27
C ARG A 344 17.82 -18.63 -25.19
N VAL A 345 18.73 -18.31 -24.28
CA VAL A 345 19.14 -16.92 -23.97
C VAL A 345 20.66 -16.76 -24.07
N TRP A 346 21.09 -15.66 -24.68
CA TRP A 346 22.48 -15.30 -24.93
C TRP A 346 22.87 -14.10 -24.07
N LEU A 347 23.53 -14.35 -22.93
CA LEU A 347 23.89 -13.28 -21.98
C LEU A 347 24.88 -12.27 -22.60
N GLU A 348 25.71 -12.68 -23.57
CA GLU A 348 26.58 -11.76 -24.31
C GLU A 348 25.83 -10.71 -25.16
N ARG A 349 24.49 -10.78 -25.23
CA ARG A 349 23.63 -9.78 -25.86
C ARG A 349 22.92 -8.86 -24.87
N VAL A 350 22.97 -9.12 -23.57
CA VAL A 350 22.32 -8.25 -22.57
C VAL A 350 23.09 -6.93 -22.52
N PRO A 351 22.44 -5.75 -22.69
CA PRO A 351 23.13 -4.47 -22.61
C PRO A 351 23.63 -4.21 -21.18
N LEU A 352 24.94 -4.16 -20.98
CA LEU A 352 25.56 -3.97 -19.66
C LEU A 352 25.97 -2.51 -19.40
N ARG A 353 25.84 -2.07 -18.15
CA ARG A 353 26.46 -0.85 -17.61
C ARG A 353 27.94 -1.08 -17.31
N GLU A 354 28.28 -2.29 -16.85
CA GLU A 354 29.64 -2.73 -16.56
C GLU A 354 30.00 -3.96 -17.37
N ALA A 355 31.01 -3.88 -18.24
CA ALA A 355 31.42 -5.00 -19.06
C ALA A 355 31.96 -6.20 -18.24
N SER A 356 32.37 -5.98 -16.99
CA SER A 356 33.00 -6.97 -16.09
C SER A 356 32.02 -7.92 -15.38
N MET A 357 30.70 -7.78 -15.58
CA MET A 357 29.72 -8.62 -14.90
C MET A 357 29.84 -10.09 -15.33
N SER A 358 29.74 -10.99 -14.35
CA SER A 358 29.67 -12.43 -14.54
C SER A 358 28.24 -12.89 -14.86
N PRO A 359 28.05 -14.10 -15.43
CA PRO A 359 26.71 -14.61 -15.76
C PRO A 359 25.72 -14.59 -14.59
N THR A 360 26.18 -14.92 -13.39
CA THR A 360 25.37 -14.88 -12.17
C THR A 360 24.93 -13.45 -11.82
N GLU A 361 25.83 -12.48 -11.93
CA GLU A 361 25.55 -11.07 -11.63
C GLU A 361 24.61 -10.43 -12.66
N ILE A 362 24.65 -10.87 -13.92
CA ILE A 362 23.72 -10.42 -14.97
C ILE A 362 22.31 -10.99 -14.72
N LEU A 363 22.21 -12.26 -14.30
CA LEU A 363 20.94 -12.94 -14.02
C LEU A 363 20.28 -12.48 -12.73
N ALA A 364 21.06 -12.15 -11.70
CA ALA A 364 20.60 -11.70 -10.38
C ALA A 364 20.52 -10.16 -10.24
N SER A 365 20.71 -9.41 -11.32
CA SER A 365 20.68 -7.94 -11.32
C SER A 365 19.25 -7.41 -11.28
N GLU A 366 18.96 -6.59 -10.27
CA GLU A 366 17.68 -5.92 -10.04
C GLU A 366 17.72 -4.45 -10.53
N SER A 367 18.54 -4.15 -11.55
CA SER A 367 18.53 -2.84 -12.22
C SER A 367 17.12 -2.47 -12.67
N GLN A 368 16.72 -1.23 -12.41
CA GLN A 368 15.36 -0.74 -12.61
C GLN A 368 15.06 -0.46 -14.09
N GLU A 369 13.83 -0.02 -14.37
CA GLU A 369 13.37 0.43 -15.70
C GLU A 369 13.62 -0.58 -16.83
N ARG A 370 13.23 -1.85 -16.65
CA ARG A 370 13.37 -2.91 -17.66
C ARG A 370 12.08 -3.74 -17.79
N MET A 371 11.79 -4.17 -19.02
CA MET A 371 10.71 -5.12 -19.37
C MET A 371 11.25 -6.23 -20.28
N LEU A 372 10.68 -7.44 -20.18
CA LEU A 372 10.91 -8.57 -21.07
C LEU A 372 9.73 -8.68 -22.05
N LEU A 373 10.00 -8.62 -23.36
CA LEU A 373 8.98 -8.81 -24.40
C LEU A 373 9.16 -10.14 -25.13
N ILE A 374 8.04 -10.80 -25.42
CA ILE A 374 7.95 -11.93 -26.35
C ILE A 374 7.37 -11.40 -27.66
N VAL A 375 8.14 -11.50 -28.74
CA VAL A 375 7.91 -10.77 -30.00
C VAL A 375 7.95 -11.72 -31.20
N ASN A 376 6.93 -11.69 -32.06
CA ASN A 376 6.97 -12.46 -33.32
C ASN A 376 8.13 -11.97 -34.22
N PRO A 377 8.93 -12.86 -34.86
CA PRO A 377 10.08 -12.46 -35.66
C PRO A 377 9.78 -11.41 -36.76
N ASP A 378 8.61 -11.46 -37.40
CA ASP A 378 8.21 -10.51 -38.44
C ASP A 378 7.91 -9.11 -37.85
N ASN A 379 7.54 -9.04 -36.56
CA ASN A 379 7.31 -7.80 -35.83
C ASN A 379 8.59 -7.19 -35.22
N LEU A 380 9.69 -7.96 -35.08
CA LEU A 380 10.91 -7.49 -34.39
C LEU A 380 11.43 -6.16 -34.94
N GLY A 381 11.48 -5.99 -36.26
CA GLY A 381 11.92 -4.75 -36.90
C GLY A 381 11.04 -3.53 -36.59
N ARG A 382 9.74 -3.75 -36.32
CA ARG A 382 8.79 -2.70 -35.88
C ARG A 382 9.00 -2.37 -34.39
N VAL A 383 9.21 -3.38 -33.54
CA VAL A 383 9.49 -3.20 -32.10
C VAL A 383 10.75 -2.37 -31.88
N LEU A 384 11.85 -2.72 -32.57
CA LEU A 384 13.12 -1.99 -32.46
C LEU A 384 12.98 -0.53 -32.92
N ALA A 385 12.16 -0.25 -33.95
CA ALA A 385 11.91 1.11 -34.44
C ALA A 385 11.07 1.96 -33.47
N VAL A 386 10.12 1.36 -32.73
CA VAL A 386 9.38 2.05 -31.66
C VAL A 386 10.30 2.35 -30.47
N ALA A 387 11.16 1.41 -30.08
CA ALA A 387 12.14 1.66 -29.02
C ALA A 387 13.13 2.77 -29.40
N GLU A 388 13.66 2.76 -30.64
CA GLU A 388 14.54 3.82 -31.16
C GLU A 388 13.85 5.20 -31.19
N LYS A 389 12.56 5.26 -31.58
CA LYS A 389 11.73 6.48 -31.57
C LYS A 389 11.63 7.11 -30.18
N TRP A 390 11.49 6.29 -29.12
CA TRP A 390 11.40 6.75 -27.74
C TRP A 390 12.77 6.85 -27.03
N GLY A 391 13.88 6.47 -27.68
CA GLY A 391 15.22 6.50 -27.10
C GLY A 391 15.52 5.39 -26.08
N VAL A 392 14.66 4.35 -26.04
CA VAL A 392 14.77 3.20 -25.12
C VAL A 392 15.63 2.11 -25.74
N TRP A 393 16.46 1.40 -24.95
CA TRP A 393 17.21 0.26 -25.48
C TRP A 393 16.27 -0.93 -25.70
N ALA A 394 16.35 -1.57 -26.86
CA ALA A 394 15.71 -2.86 -27.12
C ALA A 394 16.75 -3.82 -27.73
N THR A 395 16.82 -5.06 -27.24
CA THR A 395 17.80 -6.05 -27.74
C THR A 395 17.27 -7.47 -27.69
N ALA A 396 17.42 -8.20 -28.81
CA ALA A 396 17.01 -9.60 -28.95
C ALA A 396 18.00 -10.55 -28.22
N ILE A 397 17.74 -10.78 -26.94
CA ILE A 397 18.57 -11.59 -26.04
C ILE A 397 18.30 -13.09 -26.12
N GLY A 398 17.17 -13.54 -26.70
CA GLY A 398 16.81 -14.96 -26.74
C GLY A 398 15.76 -15.35 -27.77
N GLU A 399 15.35 -16.61 -27.72
CA GLU A 399 14.27 -17.21 -28.51
C GLU A 399 13.47 -18.22 -27.66
N VAL A 400 12.16 -18.29 -27.85
CA VAL A 400 11.27 -19.28 -27.21
C VAL A 400 11.46 -20.64 -27.88
N THR A 401 11.66 -21.69 -27.08
CA THR A 401 11.89 -23.06 -27.53
C THR A 401 10.72 -23.99 -27.14
N ALA A 402 10.57 -25.10 -27.87
CA ALA A 402 9.55 -26.10 -27.58
C ALA A 402 9.86 -26.92 -26.31
N GLY A 403 8.83 -27.56 -25.76
CA GLY A 403 8.98 -28.73 -24.90
C GLY A 403 9.53 -29.95 -25.66
N GLY A 404 9.75 -31.05 -24.95
CA GLY A 404 10.16 -32.31 -25.55
C GLY A 404 9.04 -32.99 -26.36
N GLU A 405 9.41 -33.75 -27.38
CA GLU A 405 8.48 -34.56 -28.19
C GLU A 405 7.77 -35.66 -27.37
N ASP A 406 8.29 -35.97 -26.18
CA ASP A 406 7.72 -36.88 -25.17
C ASP A 406 6.72 -36.21 -24.21
N GLY A 407 6.46 -34.92 -24.38
CA GLY A 407 5.61 -34.12 -23.48
C GLY A 407 6.33 -33.58 -22.25
N SER A 408 7.66 -33.70 -22.17
CA SER A 408 8.44 -33.01 -21.13
C SER A 408 8.40 -31.48 -21.30
N PRO A 409 8.41 -30.71 -20.20
CA PRO A 409 8.40 -29.25 -20.28
C PRO A 409 9.65 -28.71 -20.98
N GLY A 410 9.55 -27.50 -21.52
CA GLY A 410 10.70 -26.83 -22.12
C GLY A 410 11.86 -26.60 -21.14
N ARG A 411 13.03 -26.25 -21.70
CA ARG A 411 14.25 -25.97 -20.92
C ARG A 411 14.61 -24.50 -21.04
N LEU A 412 14.94 -23.87 -19.91
CA LEU A 412 15.61 -22.58 -19.87
C LEU A 412 17.12 -22.84 -19.99
N VAL A 413 17.66 -22.57 -21.19
CA VAL A 413 19.05 -22.81 -21.55
C VAL A 413 19.74 -21.47 -21.79
N ILE A 414 20.60 -21.08 -20.86
CA ILE A 414 21.28 -19.77 -20.91
C ILE A 414 22.76 -19.98 -21.19
N THR A 415 23.27 -19.28 -22.20
CA THR A 415 24.66 -19.31 -22.62
C THR A 415 25.38 -17.99 -22.40
N TRP A 416 26.68 -18.07 -22.14
CA TRP A 416 27.60 -16.93 -22.08
C TRP A 416 28.86 -17.28 -22.88
N ASN A 417 29.18 -16.49 -23.91
CA ASN A 417 30.36 -16.68 -24.76
C ASN A 417 30.47 -18.11 -25.35
N GLY A 418 29.32 -18.71 -25.71
CA GLY A 418 29.24 -20.08 -26.25
C GLY A 418 29.26 -21.21 -25.22
N HIS A 419 29.40 -20.92 -23.92
CA HIS A 419 29.30 -21.90 -22.84
C HIS A 419 27.89 -21.94 -22.23
N VAL A 420 27.35 -23.13 -21.97
CA VAL A 420 26.08 -23.29 -21.23
C VAL A 420 26.33 -23.11 -19.73
N VAL A 421 25.74 -22.06 -19.15
CA VAL A 421 25.86 -21.68 -17.74
C VAL A 421 24.60 -21.98 -16.94
N VAL A 422 23.45 -22.12 -17.60
CA VAL A 422 22.17 -22.58 -17.02
C VAL A 422 21.53 -23.57 -17.99
N ASP A 423 21.08 -24.72 -17.48
CA ASP A 423 20.19 -25.66 -18.16
C ASP A 423 19.25 -26.27 -17.11
N VAL A 424 18.04 -25.72 -17.03
CA VAL A 424 17.02 -26.04 -16.00
C VAL A 424 15.61 -26.16 -16.61
N PRO A 425 14.68 -26.90 -15.97
CA PRO A 425 13.25 -26.69 -16.19
C PRO A 425 12.84 -25.30 -15.64
N PRO A 426 12.02 -24.50 -16.35
CA PRO A 426 11.50 -23.24 -15.80
C PRO A 426 10.59 -23.49 -14.59
N GLY A 427 9.67 -24.45 -14.69
CA GLY A 427 8.72 -24.76 -13.63
C GLY A 427 9.36 -25.25 -12.32
N SER A 428 10.58 -25.80 -12.35
CA SER A 428 11.24 -26.21 -11.10
C SER A 428 11.82 -25.04 -10.30
N LEU A 429 11.96 -23.87 -10.92
CA LEU A 429 12.30 -22.62 -10.25
C LEU A 429 11.04 -21.89 -9.75
N ALA A 430 9.99 -21.79 -10.57
CA ALA A 430 8.77 -21.03 -10.25
C ALA A 430 7.70 -21.83 -9.49
N ASP A 431 7.32 -23.00 -9.99
CA ASP A 431 6.17 -23.78 -9.52
C ASP A 431 6.54 -24.79 -8.43
N ASP A 432 7.61 -25.56 -8.64
CA ASP A 432 8.06 -26.61 -7.71
C ASP A 432 8.77 -26.03 -6.45
N GLY A 433 8.69 -24.72 -6.18
CA GLY A 433 9.28 -24.11 -4.99
C GLY A 433 8.88 -24.81 -3.68
N PRO A 434 9.70 -24.73 -2.62
CA PRO A 434 9.31 -25.23 -1.29
C PRO A 434 7.99 -24.60 -0.84
N VAL A 435 7.16 -25.38 -0.16
CA VAL A 435 5.89 -24.90 0.44
C VAL A 435 5.79 -25.48 1.84
N TYR A 436 5.85 -24.60 2.84
CA TYR A 436 5.94 -24.97 4.25
C TYR A 436 4.59 -24.80 4.95
N ALA A 437 4.07 -25.91 5.51
CA ALA A 437 3.11 -25.85 6.59
C ALA A 437 3.85 -25.48 7.89
N ARG A 438 4.16 -24.19 8.05
CA ARG A 438 4.84 -23.64 9.24
C ARG A 438 4.03 -23.96 10.52
N PRO A 439 4.67 -24.25 11.66
CA PRO A 439 3.94 -24.41 12.91
C PRO A 439 3.24 -23.11 13.30
N ILE A 440 2.02 -23.20 13.84
CA ILE A 440 1.24 -22.06 14.33
C ILE A 440 0.87 -22.26 15.80
N ARG A 441 0.89 -21.17 16.59
CA ARG A 441 0.57 -21.15 18.01
C ARG A 441 0.07 -19.77 18.42
N GLU A 442 -1.07 -19.69 19.10
CA GLU A 442 -1.58 -18.45 19.67
C GLU A 442 -0.53 -17.76 20.58
N PRO A 443 -0.31 -16.42 20.48
CA PRO A 443 0.62 -15.68 21.33
C PRO A 443 0.26 -15.85 22.82
N ALA A 444 1.24 -16.24 23.64
CA ALA A 444 1.00 -16.64 25.03
C ALA A 444 0.56 -15.48 25.96
N ASP A 445 0.78 -14.25 25.53
CA ASP A 445 0.39 -13.00 26.17
C ASP A 445 -1.01 -12.51 25.77
N LEU A 446 -1.57 -13.01 24.66
CA LEU A 446 -2.80 -12.45 24.05
C LEU A 446 -3.98 -12.40 25.01
N ILE A 447 -4.14 -13.41 25.86
CA ILE A 447 -5.21 -13.46 26.88
C ILE A 447 -5.04 -12.42 28.00
N LEU A 448 -3.81 -12.00 28.30
CA LEU A 448 -3.54 -10.91 29.26
C LEU A 448 -3.72 -9.55 28.59
N LEU A 449 -3.21 -9.40 27.36
CA LEU A 449 -3.39 -8.20 26.54
C LEU A 449 -4.87 -7.89 26.34
N GLN A 450 -5.70 -8.89 25.99
CA GLN A 450 -7.14 -8.72 25.82
C GLN A 450 -7.93 -8.52 27.14
N ALA A 451 -7.31 -8.77 28.30
CA ALA A 451 -7.91 -8.51 29.60
C ALA A 451 -7.64 -7.09 30.13
N ASP A 452 -6.54 -6.45 29.71
CA ASP A 452 -6.17 -5.09 30.06
C ASP A 452 -6.95 -4.07 29.22
N ARG A 453 -8.19 -3.79 29.62
CA ARG A 453 -9.16 -3.03 28.81
C ARG A 453 -9.04 -1.52 28.98
N ALA A 454 -8.89 -0.80 27.87
CA ALA A 454 -8.86 0.67 27.87
C ALA A 454 -10.16 1.30 28.40
N GLU A 455 -11.31 0.60 28.31
CA GLU A 455 -12.55 1.07 28.94
C GLU A 455 -12.46 1.26 30.46
N THR A 456 -11.42 0.73 31.13
CA THR A 456 -11.20 0.90 32.58
C THR A 456 -10.29 2.09 32.93
N LEU A 457 -9.68 2.75 31.95
CA LEU A 457 -8.78 3.89 32.15
C LEU A 457 -9.55 5.14 32.63
N PRO A 458 -8.87 6.09 33.32
CA PRO A 458 -9.49 7.35 33.73
C PRO A 458 -9.94 8.18 32.52
N ARG A 459 -11.22 8.58 32.50
CA ARG A 459 -11.83 9.32 31.38
C ARG A 459 -12.02 10.79 31.75
N PRO A 460 -11.94 11.74 30.80
CA PRO A 460 -12.42 13.11 31.01
C PRO A 460 -13.92 13.09 31.36
N SER A 461 -14.33 13.98 32.26
CA SER A 461 -15.63 13.95 32.94
C SER A 461 -16.40 15.28 32.87
N THR A 462 -15.74 16.34 32.40
CA THR A 462 -16.26 17.69 32.29
C THR A 462 -15.95 18.29 30.92
N GLY A 463 -16.73 19.29 30.50
CA GLY A 463 -16.56 19.98 29.22
C GLY A 463 -15.14 20.47 28.95
N ASP A 464 -14.45 21.05 29.94
CA ASP A 464 -13.08 21.52 29.81
C ASP A 464 -12.07 20.36 29.60
N GLU A 465 -12.25 19.23 30.28
CA GLU A 465 -11.40 18.04 30.10
C GLU A 465 -11.65 17.38 28.73
N LEU A 466 -12.90 17.36 28.25
CA LEU A 466 -13.24 16.91 26.91
C LEU A 466 -12.60 17.82 25.84
N ARG A 467 -12.70 19.13 26.03
CA ARG A 467 -12.12 20.17 25.17
C ARG A 467 -10.61 20.02 25.03
N GLU A 468 -9.91 19.83 26.15
CA GLU A 468 -8.46 19.57 26.15
C GLU A 468 -8.13 18.24 25.44
N THR A 469 -8.96 17.21 25.62
CA THR A 469 -8.77 15.91 24.97
C THR A 469 -8.91 16.01 23.44
N VAL A 470 -9.88 16.76 22.92
CA VAL A 470 -9.99 17.04 21.47
C VAL A 470 -8.73 17.72 20.93
N LEU A 471 -8.25 18.77 21.60
CA LEU A 471 -7.06 19.51 21.18
C LEU A 471 -5.78 18.66 21.24
N ARG A 472 -5.62 17.83 22.28
CA ARG A 472 -4.49 16.90 22.44
C ARG A 472 -4.50 15.82 21.37
N MET A 473 -5.68 15.28 21.02
CA MET A 473 -5.82 14.25 19.99
C MET A 473 -5.59 14.83 18.60
N ALA A 474 -6.22 15.96 18.25
CA ALA A 474 -6.01 16.63 16.96
C ALA A 474 -4.54 17.03 16.72
N GLY A 475 -3.77 17.31 17.79
CA GLY A 475 -2.32 17.55 17.71
C GLY A 475 -1.44 16.29 17.73
N SER A 476 -1.98 15.08 17.81
CA SER A 476 -1.18 13.84 17.83
C SER A 476 -0.59 13.51 16.46
N PRO A 477 0.56 12.82 16.35
CA PRO A 477 1.17 12.48 15.05
C PRO A 477 0.27 11.69 14.09
N ASN A 478 -0.66 10.89 14.62
CA ASN A 478 -1.57 10.08 13.83
C ASN A 478 -2.80 10.86 13.35
N LEU A 479 -3.25 11.87 14.10
CA LEU A 479 -4.46 12.64 13.78
C LEU A 479 -4.20 14.09 13.30
N CYS A 480 -2.95 14.56 13.30
CA CYS A 480 -2.58 15.90 12.86
C CYS A 480 -2.56 16.06 11.33
N ASP A 481 -2.46 17.31 10.86
CA ASP A 481 -2.41 17.69 9.44
C ASP A 481 -1.27 17.00 8.69
N LYS A 482 -1.62 16.15 7.72
CA LYS A 482 -0.66 15.44 6.87
C LYS A 482 -0.11 16.31 5.73
N THR A 483 -0.52 17.58 5.60
CA THR A 483 -0.10 18.48 4.52
C THR A 483 1.42 18.59 4.35
N TRP A 484 2.20 18.49 5.44
CA TRP A 484 3.67 18.45 5.38
C TRP A 484 4.21 17.30 4.48
N VAL A 485 3.54 16.15 4.46
CA VAL A 485 3.82 15.05 3.52
C VAL A 485 3.24 15.39 2.15
N THR A 486 1.92 15.64 2.11
CA THR A 486 1.15 15.61 0.87
C THR A 486 1.35 16.82 -0.05
N GLU A 487 1.96 17.91 0.45
CA GLU A 487 2.35 19.04 -0.40
C GLU A 487 3.63 18.81 -1.22
N GLN A 488 4.38 17.76 -0.91
CA GLN A 488 5.56 17.35 -1.68
C GLN A 488 5.19 16.51 -2.92
N TYR A 489 3.91 16.14 -3.06
CA TYR A 489 3.37 15.35 -4.16
C TYR A 489 2.48 16.17 -5.11
N ASP A 490 2.61 15.94 -6.41
CA ASP A 490 1.62 16.38 -7.39
C ASP A 490 0.30 15.63 -7.17
N ARG A 491 -0.82 16.34 -7.34
CA ARG A 491 -2.20 15.84 -7.12
C ARG A 491 -3.12 16.12 -8.31
N TYR A 492 -2.65 16.75 -9.38
CA TYR A 492 -3.46 17.32 -10.46
C TYR A 492 -2.93 17.07 -11.88
N VAL A 493 -1.72 16.54 -12.03
CA VAL A 493 -1.18 16.11 -13.34
C VAL A 493 -2.13 15.10 -14.00
N LEU A 494 -2.16 15.12 -15.34
CA LEU A 494 -3.20 14.51 -16.20
C LEU A 494 -4.60 15.14 -16.10
N GLY A 495 -4.90 16.03 -15.13
CA GLY A 495 -6.15 16.81 -15.07
C GLY A 495 -7.42 16.02 -14.71
N ASN A 496 -7.26 14.77 -14.26
CA ASN A 496 -8.34 13.83 -14.02
C ASN A 496 -8.64 13.54 -12.53
N THR A 497 -7.82 14.03 -11.60
CA THR A 497 -8.13 13.98 -10.17
C THR A 497 -9.38 14.81 -9.84
N VAL A 498 -10.28 14.23 -9.05
CA VAL A 498 -11.59 14.80 -8.67
C VAL A 498 -11.70 14.99 -7.16
N LEU A 499 -11.15 14.04 -6.40
CA LEU A 499 -10.83 14.13 -4.97
C LEU A 499 -9.44 13.51 -4.76
N ALA A 500 -8.73 14.00 -3.75
CA ALA A 500 -7.49 13.43 -3.25
C ALA A 500 -7.30 13.89 -1.80
N GLN A 501 -6.38 13.26 -1.09
CA GLN A 501 -5.89 13.62 0.24
C GLN A 501 -6.01 15.13 0.60
N PRO A 502 -6.61 15.48 1.75
CA PRO A 502 -7.07 14.60 2.85
C PRO A 502 -8.50 14.02 2.70
N GLU A 503 -9.16 14.06 1.53
CA GLU A 503 -10.50 13.44 1.38
C GLU A 503 -10.42 11.90 1.55
N ASP A 504 -11.49 11.26 2.08
CA ASP A 504 -11.55 9.86 2.54
C ASP A 504 -11.06 8.82 1.51
N ALA A 505 -11.23 9.12 0.23
CA ALA A 505 -10.75 8.30 -0.88
C ALA A 505 -10.29 9.18 -2.04
N GLY A 506 -9.24 8.74 -2.73
CA GLY A 506 -8.79 9.34 -3.99
C GLY A 506 -9.76 9.00 -5.11
N VAL A 507 -10.25 10.02 -5.85
CA VAL A 507 -11.23 9.84 -6.94
C VAL A 507 -10.67 10.36 -8.25
N LEU A 508 -10.71 9.50 -9.27
CA LEU A 508 -10.25 9.78 -10.63
C LEU A 508 -11.41 9.72 -11.64
N ARG A 509 -11.47 10.71 -12.54
CA ARG A 509 -12.26 10.63 -13.79
C ARG A 509 -11.49 9.81 -14.81
N ILE A 510 -12.11 8.75 -15.34
CA ILE A 510 -11.50 7.87 -16.35
C ILE A 510 -11.99 8.19 -17.77
N ASP A 511 -13.26 8.61 -17.94
CA ASP A 511 -13.76 9.16 -19.21
C ASP A 511 -14.42 10.54 -19.02
N GLU A 512 -13.94 11.52 -19.78
CA GLU A 512 -14.47 12.89 -19.77
C GLU A 512 -15.85 13.02 -20.43
N ARG A 513 -16.27 12.05 -21.26
CA ARG A 513 -17.52 12.11 -22.02
C ARG A 513 -18.72 11.57 -21.25
N THR A 514 -18.55 10.47 -20.52
CA THR A 514 -19.57 9.89 -19.66
C THR A 514 -19.51 10.40 -18.23
N GLY A 515 -18.33 10.82 -17.76
CA GLY A 515 -18.06 11.07 -16.35
C GLY A 515 -17.61 9.83 -15.57
N LEU A 516 -17.55 8.65 -16.22
CA LEU A 516 -17.13 7.38 -15.62
C LEU A 516 -15.80 7.55 -14.86
N GLY A 517 -15.73 7.01 -13.65
CA GLY A 517 -14.54 7.09 -12.83
C GLY A 517 -14.45 6.05 -11.72
N VAL A 518 -13.42 6.19 -10.90
CA VAL A 518 -13.09 5.28 -9.81
C VAL A 518 -12.78 6.03 -8.53
N ALA A 519 -13.06 5.40 -7.39
CA ALA A 519 -12.63 5.77 -6.06
C ALA A 519 -11.67 4.70 -5.51
N LEU A 520 -10.77 5.09 -4.63
CA LEU A 520 -9.77 4.20 -4.06
C LEU A 520 -9.38 4.68 -2.67
N SER A 521 -9.29 3.78 -1.70
CA SER A 521 -8.65 4.06 -0.40
C SER A 521 -7.83 2.87 0.09
N VAL A 522 -7.01 3.07 1.12
CA VAL A 522 -5.99 2.15 1.63
C VAL A 522 -5.82 2.32 3.14
N ASP A 523 -6.15 1.28 3.90
CA ASP A 523 -6.22 1.35 5.37
C ASP A 523 -5.59 0.10 6.02
N GLY A 524 -5.10 0.22 7.27
CA GLY A 524 -4.31 -0.85 7.90
C GLY A 524 -3.92 -0.64 9.36
N ASN A 525 -4.89 -0.42 10.26
CA ASN A 525 -4.63 -0.24 11.70
C ASN A 525 -4.00 -1.50 12.37
N GLY A 526 -2.67 -1.49 12.50
CA GLY A 526 -1.89 -2.56 13.12
C GLY A 526 -2.13 -2.76 14.62
N ARG A 527 -2.67 -1.78 15.36
CA ARG A 527 -3.02 -1.95 16.78
C ARG A 527 -4.24 -2.85 16.94
N PHE A 528 -5.27 -2.66 16.12
CA PHE A 528 -6.42 -3.56 16.12
C PHE A 528 -6.02 -5.00 15.78
N ALA A 529 -5.20 -5.20 14.75
CA ALA A 529 -4.67 -6.51 14.39
C ALA A 529 -3.71 -7.11 15.44
N ARG A 530 -3.03 -6.28 16.26
CA ARG A 530 -2.22 -6.75 17.40
C ARG A 530 -3.07 -7.25 18.57
N LEU A 531 -4.25 -6.66 18.79
CA LEU A 531 -5.22 -7.06 19.80
C LEU A 531 -6.07 -8.28 19.37
N ASP A 532 -6.49 -8.34 18.11
CA ASP A 532 -7.13 -9.51 17.49
C ASP A 532 -6.85 -9.50 15.97
N PRO A 533 -6.01 -10.41 15.44
CA PRO A 533 -5.61 -10.37 14.03
C PRO A 533 -6.75 -10.70 13.06
N TYR A 534 -7.75 -11.47 13.49
CA TYR A 534 -8.89 -11.84 12.65
C TYR A 534 -9.87 -10.67 12.51
N GLU A 535 -10.24 -10.04 13.63
CA GLU A 535 -11.13 -8.88 13.60
C GLU A 535 -10.41 -7.62 13.10
N GLY A 536 -9.11 -7.44 13.40
CA GLY A 536 -8.30 -6.34 12.88
C GLY A 536 -8.17 -6.32 11.36
N ALA A 537 -7.96 -7.48 10.72
CA ALA A 537 -7.97 -7.57 9.26
C ALA A 537 -9.35 -7.27 8.64
N LYS A 538 -10.44 -7.58 9.36
CA LYS A 538 -11.81 -7.23 8.94
C LYS A 538 -12.14 -5.76 9.18
N LEU A 539 -11.52 -5.11 10.17
CA LEU A 539 -11.62 -3.67 10.41
C LEU A 539 -10.94 -2.87 9.30
N ALA A 540 -9.68 -3.19 8.96
CA ALA A 540 -8.98 -2.54 7.84
C ALA A 540 -9.74 -2.68 6.51
N LEU A 541 -10.33 -3.85 6.24
CA LEU A 541 -11.22 -4.05 5.09
C LEU A 541 -12.49 -3.18 5.16
N ALA A 542 -13.12 -3.09 6.33
CA ALA A 542 -14.34 -2.30 6.51
C ALA A 542 -14.10 -0.80 6.38
N GLU A 543 -12.97 -0.33 6.91
CA GLU A 543 -12.50 1.06 6.84
C GLU A 543 -12.25 1.48 5.40
N ALA A 544 -11.42 0.75 4.64
CA ALA A 544 -11.19 1.03 3.22
C ALA A 544 -12.47 0.93 2.36
N TYR A 545 -13.35 -0.04 2.67
CA TYR A 545 -14.66 -0.15 2.02
C TYR A 545 -15.57 1.04 2.32
N ARG A 546 -15.58 1.52 3.57
CA ARG A 546 -16.37 2.67 4.06
C ARG A 546 -15.84 3.99 3.51
N ASN A 547 -14.52 4.18 3.49
CA ASN A 547 -13.82 5.33 2.90
C ASN A 547 -14.17 5.51 1.41
N VAL A 548 -14.12 4.44 0.62
CA VAL A 548 -14.61 4.43 -0.76
C VAL A 548 -16.11 4.78 -0.81
N ALA A 549 -16.91 4.14 0.04
CA ALA A 549 -18.36 4.26 0.03
C ALA A 549 -18.91 5.65 0.41
N VAL A 550 -18.30 6.37 1.38
CA VAL A 550 -18.78 7.69 1.79
C VAL A 550 -18.67 8.73 0.67
N THR A 551 -17.71 8.57 -0.26
CA THR A 551 -17.65 9.39 -1.48
C THR A 551 -18.82 9.16 -2.45
N GLY A 552 -19.62 8.09 -2.25
CA GLY A 552 -20.74 7.70 -3.10
C GLY A 552 -20.39 6.70 -4.21
N ALA A 553 -19.18 6.14 -4.21
CA ALA A 553 -18.79 5.06 -5.12
C ALA A 553 -19.37 3.70 -4.68
N GLU A 554 -19.54 2.78 -5.62
CA GLU A 554 -19.81 1.35 -5.34
C GLU A 554 -18.46 0.62 -5.18
N PRO A 555 -18.09 0.07 -3.99
CA PRO A 555 -16.87 -0.72 -3.83
C PRO A 555 -17.01 -2.09 -4.52
N VAL A 556 -16.00 -2.50 -5.31
CA VAL A 556 -16.10 -3.68 -6.20
C VAL A 556 -14.94 -4.68 -6.10
N ALA A 557 -13.79 -4.29 -5.54
CA ALA A 557 -12.58 -5.11 -5.56
C ALA A 557 -11.57 -4.71 -4.47
N VAL A 558 -10.70 -5.65 -4.08
CA VAL A 558 -9.72 -5.49 -3.00
C VAL A 558 -8.29 -5.84 -3.48
N THR A 559 -7.28 -5.15 -2.97
CA THR A 559 -5.86 -5.55 -3.04
C THR A 559 -5.26 -5.49 -1.64
N ASP A 560 -4.28 -6.32 -1.31
CA ASP A 560 -3.71 -6.39 0.04
C ASP A 560 -2.18 -6.38 0.07
N CYS A 561 -1.59 -5.77 1.10
CA CYS A 561 -0.20 -5.95 1.45
C CYS A 561 -0.06 -6.38 2.91
N LEU A 562 0.33 -7.63 3.11
CA LEU A 562 0.41 -8.26 4.42
C LEU A 562 1.83 -8.09 4.99
N ASN A 563 2.01 -7.15 5.91
CA ASN A 563 3.31 -6.89 6.56
C ASN A 563 3.38 -7.56 7.94
N PHE A 564 4.33 -8.50 8.11
CA PHE A 564 4.49 -9.34 9.31
C PHE A 564 5.99 -9.57 9.63
N GLY A 565 6.27 -10.04 10.85
CA GLY A 565 7.61 -10.50 11.28
C GLY A 565 8.04 -11.83 10.63
N SER A 566 8.94 -12.57 11.27
CA SER A 566 9.42 -13.87 10.76
C SER A 566 8.33 -14.96 10.80
N PRO A 567 8.03 -15.65 9.68
CA PRO A 567 7.12 -16.79 9.63
C PRO A 567 7.72 -18.06 10.27
N GLU A 568 8.93 -17.98 10.82
CA GLU A 568 9.54 -19.06 11.59
C GLU A 568 9.17 -19.00 13.09
N ASP A 569 8.61 -17.88 13.60
CA ASP A 569 7.94 -17.84 14.91
C ASP A 569 6.47 -18.31 14.77
N PRO A 570 6.06 -19.39 15.46
CA PRO A 570 4.67 -19.84 15.45
C PRO A 570 3.63 -18.82 15.93
N ALA A 571 4.02 -17.80 16.71
CA ALA A 571 3.15 -16.72 17.14
C ALA A 571 2.83 -15.75 16.00
N VAL A 572 3.86 -15.27 15.30
CA VAL A 572 3.71 -14.41 14.10
C VAL A 572 2.97 -15.16 13.00
N MET A 573 3.31 -16.43 12.79
CA MET A 573 2.65 -17.25 11.77
C MET A 573 1.16 -17.51 12.08
N TRP A 574 0.78 -17.62 13.36
CA TRP A 574 -0.62 -17.67 13.76
C TRP A 574 -1.35 -16.35 13.49
N GLN A 575 -0.73 -15.20 13.81
CA GLN A 575 -1.30 -13.88 13.51
C GLN A 575 -1.51 -13.69 12.00
N PHE A 576 -0.55 -14.12 11.17
CA PHE A 576 -0.68 -14.10 9.71
C PHE A 576 -1.84 -14.99 9.23
N ALA A 577 -1.91 -16.23 9.71
CA ALA A 577 -2.97 -17.18 9.33
C ALA A 577 -4.38 -16.65 9.66
N GLU A 578 -4.54 -16.03 10.84
CA GLU A 578 -5.81 -15.45 11.28
C GLU A 578 -6.16 -14.16 10.55
N ALA A 579 -5.19 -13.29 10.23
CA ALA A 579 -5.42 -12.09 9.42
C ALA A 579 -5.86 -12.44 7.99
N VAL A 580 -5.19 -13.40 7.34
CA VAL A 580 -5.61 -13.91 6.01
C VAL A 580 -7.00 -14.54 6.09
N ARG A 581 -7.31 -15.27 7.16
CA ARG A 581 -8.66 -15.82 7.39
C ARG A 581 -9.70 -14.72 7.55
N GLY A 582 -9.38 -13.64 8.27
CA GLY A 582 -10.23 -12.46 8.48
C GLY A 582 -10.55 -11.74 7.19
N LEU A 583 -9.52 -11.40 6.42
CA LEU A 583 -9.68 -10.74 5.12
C LEU A 583 -10.44 -11.63 4.12
N ALA A 584 -10.16 -12.93 4.07
CA ALA A 584 -10.86 -13.85 3.17
C ALA A 584 -12.35 -14.05 3.54
N ASP A 585 -12.68 -14.19 4.83
CA ASP A 585 -14.06 -14.26 5.32
C ASP A 585 -14.80 -12.93 5.05
N GLY A 586 -14.13 -11.80 5.27
CA GLY A 586 -14.67 -10.46 5.05
C GLY A 586 -14.97 -10.16 3.58
N CYS A 587 -14.01 -10.42 2.69
CA CYS A 587 -14.17 -10.29 1.24
C CYS A 587 -15.30 -11.19 0.71
N GLN A 588 -15.42 -12.43 1.20
CA GLN A 588 -16.55 -13.31 0.88
C GLN A 588 -17.89 -12.73 1.37
N GLN A 589 -17.94 -12.14 2.56
CA GLN A 589 -19.15 -11.54 3.11
C GLN A 589 -19.57 -10.24 2.39
N LEU A 590 -18.62 -9.38 2.02
CA LEU A 590 -18.86 -8.13 1.28
C LEU A 590 -19.17 -8.34 -0.20
N GLY A 591 -18.79 -9.48 -0.79
CA GLY A 591 -18.90 -9.74 -2.23
C GLY A 591 -17.73 -9.16 -3.06
N THR A 592 -16.78 -8.48 -2.42
CA THR A 592 -15.62 -7.84 -3.03
C THR A 592 -14.39 -8.76 -2.97
N PRO A 593 -13.94 -9.38 -4.08
CA PRO A 593 -12.80 -10.30 -4.07
C PRO A 593 -11.46 -9.57 -3.95
N VAL A 594 -10.47 -10.27 -3.39
CA VAL A 594 -9.05 -9.91 -3.55
C VAL A 594 -8.65 -10.19 -5.00
N THR A 595 -8.10 -9.19 -5.69
CA THR A 595 -7.68 -9.28 -7.10
C THR A 595 -6.23 -9.76 -7.21
N GLY A 596 -5.39 -9.34 -6.25
CA GLY A 596 -3.96 -9.60 -6.14
C GLY A 596 -3.37 -8.76 -5.00
N GLY A 597 -2.15 -9.05 -4.58
CA GLY A 597 -1.53 -8.44 -3.41
C GLY A 597 -0.09 -8.90 -3.19
N ASN A 598 0.48 -8.56 -2.04
CA ASN A 598 1.88 -8.80 -1.67
C ASN A 598 2.03 -9.28 -0.21
N VAL A 599 3.07 -10.05 0.09
CA VAL A 599 3.40 -10.45 1.47
C VAL A 599 4.83 -10.04 1.82
N SER A 600 4.95 -9.18 2.83
CA SER A 600 6.21 -8.75 3.43
C SER A 600 6.40 -9.47 4.77
N PHE A 601 7.29 -10.46 4.79
CA PHE A 601 7.71 -11.16 6.01
C PHE A 601 9.04 -10.60 6.54
N TYR A 602 9.50 -11.11 7.69
CA TYR A 602 10.78 -10.79 8.34
C TYR A 602 10.94 -9.34 8.82
N ASN A 603 9.86 -8.53 8.87
CA ASN A 603 9.88 -7.18 9.44
C ASN A 603 10.05 -7.25 10.98
N GLN A 604 11.29 -7.47 11.43
CA GLN A 604 11.67 -7.51 12.84
C GLN A 604 13.16 -7.16 13.05
N THR A 605 13.46 -6.53 14.18
CA THR A 605 14.84 -6.27 14.64
C THR A 605 15.14 -7.18 15.83
N GLY A 606 16.14 -8.05 15.68
CA GLY A 606 16.37 -9.14 16.63
C GLY A 606 15.10 -9.97 16.86
N ALA A 607 14.60 -9.97 18.11
CA ALA A 607 13.38 -10.67 18.51
C ALA A 607 12.10 -9.79 18.53
N ALA A 608 12.20 -8.49 18.21
CA ALA A 608 11.07 -7.56 18.21
C ALA A 608 10.46 -7.44 16.81
N ALA A 609 9.33 -8.12 16.59
CA ALA A 609 8.53 -7.97 15.38
C ALA A 609 7.64 -6.72 15.42
N ILE A 610 7.32 -6.20 14.23
CA ILE A 610 6.25 -5.23 14.06
C ILE A 610 4.90 -5.77 14.55
N HIS A 611 3.93 -4.88 14.75
CA HIS A 611 2.54 -5.31 14.80
C HIS A 611 2.12 -5.95 13.47
N PRO A 612 1.26 -6.98 13.47
CA PRO A 612 0.72 -7.55 12.24
C PRO A 612 -0.06 -6.45 11.49
N THR A 613 0.39 -6.09 10.28
CA THR A 613 -0.14 -4.93 9.55
C THR A 613 -0.66 -5.37 8.17
N PRO A 614 -1.89 -5.93 8.12
CA PRO A 614 -2.59 -6.19 6.87
C PRO A 614 -3.12 -4.87 6.31
N VAL A 615 -2.44 -4.34 5.29
CA VAL A 615 -2.88 -3.15 4.56
C VAL A 615 -3.89 -3.59 3.50
N VAL A 616 -5.06 -2.96 3.46
CA VAL A 616 -6.15 -3.32 2.56
C VAL A 616 -6.52 -2.11 1.70
N GLY A 617 -6.34 -2.24 0.38
CA GLY A 617 -6.77 -1.26 -0.60
C GLY A 617 -8.08 -1.67 -1.27
N VAL A 618 -9.07 -0.78 -1.31
CA VAL A 618 -10.39 -1.07 -1.91
C VAL A 618 -10.65 -0.15 -3.09
N LEU A 619 -10.99 -0.73 -4.24
CA LEU A 619 -11.40 -0.02 -5.46
C LEU A 619 -12.92 0.07 -5.53
N GLY A 620 -13.45 1.26 -5.82
CA GLY A 620 -14.85 1.50 -6.16
C GLY A 620 -15.04 2.23 -7.49
N VAL A 621 -16.28 2.26 -7.98
CA VAL A 621 -16.67 2.84 -9.28
C VAL A 621 -17.77 3.89 -9.19
N PHE A 622 -17.74 4.85 -10.12
CA PHE A 622 -18.79 5.83 -10.39
C PHE A 622 -19.17 5.80 -11.87
N ASP A 623 -20.46 5.70 -12.22
CA ASP A 623 -20.92 5.96 -13.62
C ASP A 623 -20.74 7.42 -14.05
N ASP A 624 -20.71 8.33 -13.07
CA ASP A 624 -20.43 9.76 -13.22
C ASP A 624 -19.87 10.30 -11.90
N VAL A 625 -18.59 10.69 -11.92
CA VAL A 625 -17.87 11.29 -10.80
C VAL A 625 -18.38 12.67 -10.40
N SER A 626 -19.16 13.38 -11.23
CA SER A 626 -19.66 14.72 -10.87
C SER A 626 -20.41 14.73 -9.53
N ARG A 627 -21.05 13.58 -9.22
CA ARG A 627 -21.85 13.25 -8.04
C ARG A 627 -21.05 12.88 -6.78
N ARG A 628 -19.70 12.79 -6.87
CA ARG A 628 -18.85 12.42 -5.72
C ARG A 628 -19.09 13.35 -4.52
N VAL A 629 -19.15 12.76 -3.33
CA VAL A 629 -19.34 13.45 -2.06
C VAL A 629 -17.96 13.71 -1.43
N PRO A 630 -17.65 14.94 -1.00
CA PRO A 630 -16.42 15.29 -0.30
C PRO A 630 -16.57 15.18 1.23
N MET A 631 -15.46 15.13 1.97
CA MET A 631 -15.46 15.11 3.44
C MET A 631 -16.00 16.42 4.04
N GLY A 632 -15.48 17.56 3.54
CA GLY A 632 -15.53 18.83 4.24
C GLY A 632 -16.88 19.53 4.16
N PHE A 633 -17.37 20.04 5.29
CA PHE A 633 -18.66 20.73 5.37
C PHE A 633 -18.78 21.88 4.35
N ALA A 634 -19.90 21.91 3.62
CA ALA A 634 -20.16 22.96 2.64
C ALA A 634 -20.37 24.32 3.33
N PRO A 635 -19.85 25.45 2.77
CA PRO A 635 -20.13 26.79 3.29
C PRO A 635 -21.64 27.08 3.39
N PRO A 636 -22.18 27.40 4.59
CA PRO A 636 -23.62 27.45 4.83
C PRO A 636 -24.40 28.44 3.96
N ALA A 637 -25.33 27.89 3.16
CA ALA A 637 -26.32 28.64 2.41
C ALA A 637 -27.58 28.89 3.26
N GLY A 638 -27.60 29.99 4.01
CA GLY A 638 -28.69 30.30 4.95
C GLY A 638 -28.51 29.56 6.28
N ASP A 639 -29.53 28.84 6.73
CA ASP A 639 -29.63 28.26 8.07
C ASP A 639 -28.74 27.02 8.34
N GLY A 640 -27.69 26.78 7.52
CA GLY A 640 -26.80 25.62 7.62
C GLY A 640 -27.39 24.31 7.11
N ASP A 641 -26.52 23.37 6.76
CA ASP A 641 -26.90 22.01 6.39
C ASP A 641 -27.12 21.18 7.67
N VAL A 642 -27.99 20.16 7.60
CA VAL A 642 -28.29 19.31 8.76
C VAL A 642 -27.24 18.21 8.88
N ILE A 643 -26.54 18.18 10.01
CA ILE A 643 -25.53 17.16 10.31
C ILE A 643 -26.22 15.95 10.93
N PHE A 644 -26.05 14.78 10.33
CA PHE A 644 -26.48 13.49 10.88
C PHE A 644 -25.27 12.62 11.21
N LEU A 645 -25.37 11.88 12.31
CA LEU A 645 -24.53 10.72 12.62
C LEU A 645 -25.21 9.47 12.06
N LEU A 646 -24.46 8.67 11.30
CA LEU A 646 -24.84 7.34 10.84
C LEU A 646 -24.22 6.27 11.75
N GLY A 647 -24.93 5.15 11.92
CA GLY A 647 -24.49 4.02 12.74
C GLY A 647 -24.83 4.18 14.23
N GLU A 648 -24.21 3.35 15.07
CA GLU A 648 -24.45 3.27 16.52
C GLU A 648 -23.10 3.34 17.26
N THR A 649 -23.02 4.13 18.34
CA THR A 649 -21.81 4.22 19.17
C THR A 649 -21.87 3.20 20.30
N ALA A 650 -20.83 2.35 20.44
CA ALA A 650 -20.65 1.50 21.61
C ALA A 650 -19.57 2.08 22.56
N CYS A 651 -19.33 1.45 23.70
CA CYS A 651 -18.21 1.81 24.57
C CYS A 651 -16.96 0.98 24.19
N GLU A 652 -16.42 1.22 23.00
CA GLU A 652 -15.25 0.54 22.44
C GLU A 652 -14.07 1.52 22.40
N LEU A 653 -13.06 1.31 23.24
CA LEU A 653 -11.93 2.24 23.45
C LEU A 653 -10.57 1.53 23.39
N SER A 654 -10.58 0.21 23.38
CA SER A 654 -9.40 -0.66 23.43
C SER A 654 -8.66 -0.68 22.09
N GLY A 655 -7.43 -0.17 22.09
CA GLY A 655 -6.60 0.04 20.90
C GLY A 655 -6.68 1.45 20.28
N SER A 656 -7.55 2.31 20.81
CA SER A 656 -7.86 3.63 20.21
C SER A 656 -6.75 4.66 20.28
N GLU A 657 -6.82 5.67 19.40
CA GLU A 657 -5.95 6.85 19.48
C GLU A 657 -6.16 7.61 20.80
N TRP A 658 -7.37 7.61 21.39
CA TRP A 658 -7.54 8.18 22.73
C TRP A 658 -6.73 7.43 23.79
N ALA A 659 -6.79 6.10 23.81
CA ALA A 659 -6.07 5.25 24.76
C ALA A 659 -4.55 5.38 24.57
N TRP A 660 -4.10 5.46 23.33
CA TRP A 660 -2.70 5.68 22.98
C TRP A 660 -2.20 7.08 23.38
N VAL A 661 -2.83 8.15 22.88
CA VAL A 661 -2.40 9.55 23.08
C VAL A 661 -2.53 10.01 24.53
N THR A 662 -3.52 9.50 25.28
CA THR A 662 -3.76 9.94 26.68
C THR A 662 -3.05 9.07 27.71
N HIS A 663 -2.82 7.78 27.43
CA HIS A 663 -2.32 6.82 28.43
C HIS A 663 -1.12 5.97 27.98
N GLY A 664 -0.69 6.04 26.72
CA GLY A 664 0.30 5.13 26.14
C GLY A 664 -0.16 3.66 26.15
N HIS A 665 -1.48 3.43 26.13
CA HIS A 665 -2.09 2.13 26.38
C HIS A 665 -2.39 1.38 25.09
N LEU A 666 -2.04 0.09 25.07
CA LEU A 666 -2.49 -0.87 24.07
C LEU A 666 -2.92 -2.15 24.80
N GLY A 667 -4.21 -2.42 24.80
CA GLY A 667 -4.82 -3.58 25.43
C GLY A 667 -6.32 -3.64 25.18
N GLY A 668 -6.94 -4.76 25.56
CA GLY A 668 -8.36 -5.05 25.37
C GLY A 668 -8.65 -5.68 24.01
N ARG A 669 -9.83 -5.41 23.45
CA ARG A 669 -10.27 -5.96 22.16
C ARG A 669 -10.66 -4.83 21.21
N PRO A 670 -10.34 -4.92 19.91
CA PRO A 670 -10.65 -3.86 18.97
C PRO A 670 -12.18 -3.75 18.74
N PRO A 671 -12.66 -2.64 18.15
CA PRO A 671 -14.08 -2.43 17.87
C PRO A 671 -14.71 -3.58 17.07
N LYS A 672 -15.97 -3.92 17.34
CA LYS A 672 -16.62 -5.05 16.67
C LYS A 672 -17.23 -4.64 15.33
N VAL A 673 -16.57 -5.01 14.24
CA VAL A 673 -17.09 -4.83 12.88
C VAL A 673 -18.32 -5.71 12.56
N ASP A 674 -19.31 -5.11 11.88
CA ASP A 674 -20.47 -5.78 11.28
C ASP A 674 -20.55 -5.42 9.80
N LEU A 675 -19.97 -6.25 8.95
CA LEU A 675 -19.87 -6.03 7.51
C LEU A 675 -21.24 -5.95 6.80
N VAL A 676 -22.34 -6.38 7.44
CA VAL A 676 -23.70 -6.17 6.90
C VAL A 676 -24.17 -4.72 7.11
N ARG A 677 -23.67 -4.02 8.14
CA ARG A 677 -23.89 -2.58 8.32
C ARG A 677 -23.11 -1.78 7.28
N GLU A 678 -21.85 -2.15 7.03
CA GLU A 678 -21.02 -1.49 6.01
C GLU A 678 -21.66 -1.57 4.62
N GLN A 679 -22.17 -2.74 4.20
CA GLN A 679 -22.91 -2.90 2.94
C GLN A 679 -24.13 -1.97 2.85
N ARG A 680 -24.88 -1.80 3.95
CA ARG A 680 -26.06 -0.93 3.99
C ARG A 680 -25.68 0.55 3.96
N LEU A 681 -24.61 0.92 4.65
CA LEU A 681 -24.03 2.27 4.61
C LEU A 681 -23.58 2.59 3.18
N ALA A 682 -22.87 1.69 2.51
CA ALA A 682 -22.44 1.89 1.12
C ALA A 682 -23.62 1.97 0.14
N ALA A 683 -24.61 1.09 0.25
CA ALA A 683 -25.81 1.14 -0.58
C ALA A 683 -26.61 2.44 -0.36
N LEU A 684 -26.71 2.92 0.89
CA LEU A 684 -27.28 4.23 1.22
C LEU A 684 -26.48 5.38 0.58
N MET A 685 -25.16 5.41 0.76
CA MET A 685 -24.31 6.51 0.31
C MET A 685 -24.24 6.62 -1.21
N ALA A 686 -24.06 5.49 -1.91
CA ALA A 686 -24.14 5.46 -3.37
C ALA A 686 -25.52 5.95 -3.87
N ARG A 687 -26.62 5.52 -3.23
CA ARG A 687 -27.97 5.95 -3.61
C ARG A 687 -28.24 7.43 -3.29
N ALA A 688 -27.73 7.94 -2.18
CA ALA A 688 -27.89 9.34 -1.77
C ALA A 688 -27.02 10.30 -2.59
N SER A 689 -25.82 9.87 -3.02
CA SER A 689 -25.00 10.54 -4.04
C SER A 689 -25.72 10.60 -5.39
N GLN A 690 -26.22 9.46 -5.89
CA GLN A 690 -27.02 9.40 -7.14
C GLN A 690 -28.24 10.34 -7.12
N ALA A 691 -28.85 10.55 -5.96
CA ALA A 691 -30.01 11.42 -5.78
C ALA A 691 -29.64 12.90 -5.49
N GLY A 692 -28.35 13.23 -5.32
CA GLY A 692 -27.90 14.57 -4.94
C GLY A 692 -28.45 15.02 -3.59
N HIS A 693 -28.48 14.12 -2.60
CA HIS A 693 -29.06 14.38 -1.27
C HIS A 693 -28.02 14.69 -0.19
N VAL A 694 -26.72 14.55 -0.47
CA VAL A 694 -25.62 14.76 0.48
C VAL A 694 -24.71 15.88 -0.02
N GLY A 695 -24.35 16.82 0.87
CA GLY A 695 -23.45 17.94 0.58
C GLY A 695 -21.99 17.66 0.98
N SER A 696 -21.80 16.93 2.09
CA SER A 696 -20.53 16.32 2.47
C SER A 696 -20.77 15.06 3.30
N ALA A 697 -19.83 14.13 3.29
CA ALA A 697 -19.84 12.90 4.07
C ALA A 697 -18.42 12.47 4.37
N HIS A 698 -18.19 12.06 5.61
CA HIS A 698 -16.89 11.64 6.10
C HIS A 698 -17.08 10.39 6.98
N ASP A 699 -16.15 9.46 6.85
CA ASP A 699 -15.97 8.27 7.68
C ASP A 699 -15.87 8.61 9.20
N LEU A 700 -15.90 7.59 10.08
CA LEU A 700 -15.51 7.74 11.49
C LEU A 700 -14.57 6.59 11.90
N SER A 701 -13.28 6.83 11.75
CA SER A 701 -12.11 5.96 11.99
C SER A 701 -11.38 6.37 13.30
N ASP A 702 -10.04 6.37 13.29
CA ASP A 702 -9.17 6.76 14.41
C ASP A 702 -9.59 8.13 15.01
N GLY A 703 -9.67 8.20 16.34
CA GLY A 703 -10.13 9.39 17.07
C GLY A 703 -11.64 9.67 17.04
N GLY A 704 -12.41 8.91 16.24
CA GLY A 704 -13.88 8.87 16.28
C GLY A 704 -14.58 10.18 15.89
N LEU A 705 -15.78 10.39 16.46
CA LEU A 705 -16.65 11.54 16.14
C LEU A 705 -15.96 12.90 16.40
N ALA A 706 -15.11 12.98 17.42
CA ALA A 706 -14.33 14.18 17.71
C ALA A 706 -13.42 14.55 16.53
N GLN A 707 -12.64 13.59 16.02
CA GLN A 707 -11.72 13.81 14.91
C GLN A 707 -12.47 14.13 13.62
N GLY A 708 -13.48 13.34 13.26
CA GLY A 708 -14.25 13.57 12.04
C GLY A 708 -14.93 14.94 12.00
N LEU A 709 -15.38 15.46 13.15
CA LEU A 709 -15.89 16.83 13.26
C LEU A 709 -14.78 17.88 13.08
N VAL A 710 -13.59 17.67 13.66
CA VAL A 710 -12.43 18.56 13.48
C VAL A 710 -12.06 18.65 12.00
N GLU A 711 -11.87 17.52 11.32
CA GLU A 711 -11.48 17.49 9.91
C GLU A 711 -12.56 18.07 8.99
N SER A 712 -13.82 17.67 9.16
CA SER A 712 -14.95 18.20 8.38
C SER A 712 -15.09 19.71 8.49
N CYS A 713 -14.84 20.27 9.68
CA CYS A 713 -14.81 21.73 9.91
C CYS A 713 -13.57 22.39 9.31
N LEU A 714 -12.37 21.86 9.59
CA LEU A 714 -11.09 22.48 9.20
C LEU A 714 -10.87 22.44 7.68
N ARG A 715 -11.37 21.41 6.98
CA ARG A 715 -11.22 21.21 5.52
C ARG A 715 -11.72 22.39 4.68
N ARG A 716 -12.78 23.07 5.13
CA ARG A 716 -13.37 24.24 4.45
C ARG A 716 -13.53 25.48 5.35
N ASN A 717 -13.04 25.40 6.59
CA ASN A 717 -13.18 26.42 7.63
C ASN A 717 -14.64 26.81 7.91
N VAL A 718 -15.50 25.79 8.03
CA VAL A 718 -16.94 25.89 8.31
C VAL A 718 -17.18 25.37 9.72
N GLY A 719 -17.90 26.13 10.56
CA GLY A 719 -18.19 25.71 11.93
C GLY A 719 -19.30 24.67 12.00
N ALA A 720 -19.50 24.10 13.19
CA ALA A 720 -20.59 23.19 13.48
C ALA A 720 -21.12 23.42 14.90
N ARG A 721 -22.45 23.38 15.03
CA ARG A 721 -23.19 23.35 16.31
C ARG A 721 -23.92 22.03 16.42
N LEU A 722 -23.55 21.20 17.39
CA LEU A 722 -24.15 19.88 17.60
C LEU A 722 -24.56 19.64 19.05
N ALA A 723 -25.55 18.76 19.25
CA ALA A 723 -25.85 18.10 20.50
C ALA A 723 -25.60 16.59 20.31
N LEU A 724 -25.00 15.95 21.32
CA LEU A 724 -24.70 14.51 21.25
C LEU A 724 -25.98 13.67 21.46
N PRO A 725 -26.05 12.44 20.90
CA PRO A 725 -27.24 11.59 21.07
C PRO A 725 -27.50 11.20 22.53
N ASP A 726 -28.75 11.38 22.99
CA ASP A 726 -29.25 10.86 24.27
C ASP A 726 -29.67 9.39 24.11
N ASP A 727 -28.67 8.52 23.94
CA ASP A 727 -28.83 7.06 23.77
C ASP A 727 -28.39 6.24 25.00
N GLY A 728 -27.89 6.92 26.04
CA GLY A 728 -27.35 6.32 27.26
C GLY A 728 -25.81 6.23 27.31
N ASN A 729 -25.10 6.55 26.22
CA ASN A 729 -23.65 6.77 26.26
C ASN A 729 -23.32 8.11 26.97
N THR A 730 -22.09 8.25 27.47
CA THR A 730 -21.59 9.55 27.94
C THR A 730 -21.05 10.37 26.78
N ALA A 731 -20.97 11.70 26.95
CA ALA A 731 -20.39 12.60 25.94
C ALA A 731 -18.99 12.16 25.47
N PHE A 732 -18.15 11.73 26.41
CA PHE A 732 -16.86 11.12 26.13
C PHE A 732 -16.95 9.92 25.18
N VAL A 733 -17.86 8.96 25.43
CA VAL A 733 -18.00 7.76 24.59
C VAL A 733 -18.53 8.14 23.19
N GLN A 734 -19.48 9.08 23.11
CA GLN A 734 -19.98 9.56 21.82
C GLN A 734 -18.89 10.19 20.95
N LEU A 735 -18.00 10.98 21.58
CA LEU A 735 -16.92 11.72 20.93
C LEU A 735 -15.74 10.81 20.53
N PHE A 736 -15.25 9.96 21.43
CA PHE A 736 -13.93 9.32 21.30
C PHE A 736 -13.95 7.79 21.13
N SER A 737 -15.13 7.17 20.97
CA SER A 737 -15.20 5.75 20.60
C SER A 737 -15.16 5.57 19.07
N GLU A 738 -14.37 4.60 18.63
CA GLU A 738 -14.03 4.29 17.24
C GLU A 738 -14.85 3.08 16.72
N SER A 739 -16.11 2.93 17.18
CA SER A 739 -17.01 1.89 16.68
C SER A 739 -17.16 1.94 15.15
N ALA A 740 -16.95 0.80 14.48
CA ALA A 740 -17.10 0.65 13.03
C ALA A 740 -18.57 0.83 12.56
N GLY A 741 -18.79 0.94 11.24
CA GLY A 741 -20.12 1.12 10.66
C GLY A 741 -20.74 2.51 10.89
N ARG A 742 -19.91 3.51 11.18
CA ARG A 742 -20.31 4.91 11.46
C ARG A 742 -19.71 5.89 10.45
N ALA A 743 -20.43 6.99 10.20
CA ALA A 743 -20.01 8.12 9.37
C ALA A 743 -20.78 9.38 9.80
N ILE A 744 -20.29 10.58 9.46
CA ILE A 744 -21.05 11.83 9.58
C ILE A 744 -21.39 12.39 8.19
N VAL A 745 -22.59 12.94 8.05
CA VAL A 745 -23.07 13.49 6.78
C VAL A 745 -23.75 14.85 6.96
N ALA A 746 -23.46 15.80 6.08
CA ALA A 746 -24.15 17.08 5.99
C ALA A 746 -25.17 17.04 4.85
N ILE A 747 -26.44 17.22 5.21
CA ILE A 747 -27.60 17.10 4.32
C ILE A 747 -28.19 18.50 4.04
N PRO A 748 -28.21 18.95 2.77
CA PRO A 748 -28.77 20.24 2.40
C PRO A 748 -30.24 20.41 2.82
N ARG A 749 -30.60 21.62 3.25
CA ARG A 749 -31.96 21.94 3.73
C ARG A 749 -33.03 21.55 2.71
N GLY A 750 -34.02 20.75 3.15
CA GLY A 750 -35.09 20.23 2.31
C GLY A 750 -34.85 18.81 1.79
N HIS A 751 -33.61 18.31 1.83
CA HIS A 751 -33.29 16.92 1.53
C HIS A 751 -33.36 16.01 2.78
N ASP A 752 -33.43 16.58 3.97
CA ASP A 752 -33.49 15.91 5.28
C ASP A 752 -34.50 14.75 5.32
N LYS A 753 -35.77 14.99 4.97
CA LYS A 753 -36.81 13.96 4.95
C LYS A 753 -36.61 12.88 3.91
N ALA A 754 -35.99 13.20 2.78
CA ALA A 754 -35.68 12.22 1.75
C ALA A 754 -34.52 11.32 2.21
N PHE A 755 -33.45 11.92 2.75
CA PHE A 755 -32.31 11.18 3.29
C PHE A 755 -32.70 10.27 4.46
N ILE A 756 -33.51 10.73 5.41
CA ILE A 756 -34.05 9.90 6.50
C ILE A 756 -34.87 8.72 5.94
N ALA A 757 -35.65 8.92 4.88
CA ALA A 757 -36.42 7.85 4.24
C ALA A 757 -35.50 6.80 3.58
N LEU A 758 -34.45 7.23 2.86
CA LEU A 758 -33.44 6.32 2.31
C LEU A 758 -32.71 5.55 3.42
N ALA A 759 -32.26 6.22 4.48
CA ALA A 759 -31.58 5.57 5.61
C ALA A 759 -32.48 4.51 6.29
N THR A 760 -33.79 4.80 6.38
CA THR A 760 -34.80 3.84 6.86
C THR A 760 -34.99 2.66 5.89
N GLU A 761 -34.98 2.90 4.58
CA GLU A 761 -35.11 1.88 3.53
C GLU A 761 -33.93 0.89 3.55
N TYR A 762 -32.69 1.39 3.66
CA TYR A 762 -31.49 0.55 3.78
C TYR A 762 -31.27 -0.01 5.20
N GLY A 763 -32.03 0.42 6.20
CA GLY A 763 -31.91 -0.04 7.58
C GLY A 763 -30.59 0.41 8.25
N VAL A 764 -30.19 1.65 8.00
CA VAL A 764 -29.02 2.32 8.60
C VAL A 764 -29.50 3.29 9.70
N PRO A 765 -29.05 3.14 10.95
CA PRO A 765 -29.32 4.11 12.01
C PRO A 765 -28.83 5.50 11.62
N CYS A 766 -29.66 6.52 11.82
CA CYS A 766 -29.42 7.88 11.33
C CYS A 766 -30.03 8.90 12.30
N THR A 767 -29.16 9.66 12.98
CA THR A 767 -29.52 10.57 14.08
C THR A 767 -29.11 12.00 13.73
N PRO A 768 -30.05 12.98 13.66
CA PRO A 768 -29.69 14.38 13.47
C PRO A 768 -29.00 14.91 14.73
N ILE A 769 -27.73 15.30 14.61
CA ILE A 769 -26.90 15.79 15.71
C ILE A 769 -26.71 17.31 15.69
N GLY A 770 -26.79 17.98 14.54
CA GLY A 770 -26.42 19.40 14.49
C GLY A 770 -26.68 20.14 13.18
N LEU A 771 -26.07 21.33 13.07
CA LEU A 771 -26.08 22.20 11.90
C LEU A 771 -24.68 22.74 11.60
N THR A 772 -24.36 22.92 10.31
CA THR A 772 -23.15 23.67 9.91
C THR A 772 -23.36 25.18 10.11
N THR A 773 -22.32 25.93 10.47
CA THR A 773 -22.41 27.35 10.86
C THR A 773 -21.38 28.24 10.18
N GLN A 774 -21.76 29.49 9.88
CA GLN A 774 -20.84 30.52 9.38
C GLN A 774 -19.92 31.08 10.48
N GLU A 775 -20.32 30.93 11.74
CA GLU A 775 -19.48 31.22 12.90
C GLU A 775 -18.37 30.14 12.99
N PRO A 776 -17.07 30.52 13.01
CA PRO A 776 -15.96 29.59 12.90
C PRO A 776 -15.61 28.95 14.26
N VAL A 777 -16.56 28.17 14.80
CA VAL A 777 -16.41 27.38 16.01
C VAL A 777 -16.86 25.94 15.78
N LEU A 778 -16.26 25.01 16.52
CA LEU A 778 -16.86 23.72 16.82
C LEU A 778 -17.49 23.82 18.22
N GLU A 779 -18.81 23.71 18.29
CA GLU A 779 -19.60 23.80 19.52
C GLU A 779 -20.34 22.48 19.76
N VAL A 780 -19.94 21.79 20.82
CA VAL A 780 -20.64 20.63 21.37
C VAL A 780 -21.50 21.14 22.53
N ARG A 781 -22.79 21.29 22.26
CA ARG A 781 -23.76 21.96 23.14
C ARG A 781 -23.77 21.33 24.54
N ASP A 782 -23.80 22.20 25.56
CA ASP A 782 -23.76 21.86 26.98
C ASP A 782 -22.43 21.19 27.45
N GLU A 783 -21.47 20.96 26.55
CA GLU A 783 -20.12 20.46 26.85
C GLU A 783 -19.02 21.53 26.63
N PHE A 784 -18.72 21.93 25.38
CA PHE A 784 -17.62 22.85 25.07
C PHE A 784 -17.74 23.64 23.77
N VAL A 785 -16.91 24.68 23.63
CA VAL A 785 -16.70 25.44 22.38
C VAL A 785 -15.20 25.58 22.10
N ILE A 786 -14.79 25.34 20.84
CA ILE A 786 -13.42 25.56 20.36
C ILE A 786 -13.45 26.41 19.07
N PRO A 787 -12.77 27.56 19.00
CA PRO A 787 -12.56 28.29 17.76
C PRO A 787 -11.81 27.44 16.72
N LEU A 788 -12.22 27.48 15.44
CA LEU A 788 -11.52 26.74 14.39
C LEU A 788 -10.07 27.22 14.18
N THR A 789 -9.72 28.43 14.62
CA THR A 789 -8.33 28.91 14.64
C THR A 789 -7.47 28.13 15.64
N GLU A 790 -8.00 27.81 16.81
CA GLU A 790 -7.30 27.08 17.88
C GLU A 790 -7.18 25.58 17.51
N LEU A 791 -8.25 24.99 16.96
CA LEU A 791 -8.18 23.65 16.36
C LEU A 791 -7.14 23.58 15.24
N ARG A 792 -7.09 24.59 14.34
CA ARG A 792 -6.13 24.61 13.24
C ARG A 792 -4.69 24.76 13.75
N GLU A 793 -4.46 25.57 14.78
CA GLU A 793 -3.14 25.73 15.40
C GLU A 793 -2.65 24.40 16.01
N ALA A 794 -3.49 23.72 16.80
CA ALA A 794 -3.15 22.41 17.35
C ALA A 794 -2.94 21.34 16.26
N TRP A 795 -3.85 21.27 15.28
CA TRP A 795 -3.86 20.24 14.24
C TRP A 795 -2.71 20.38 13.23
N SER A 796 -2.27 21.61 12.90
CA SER A 796 -1.26 21.83 11.85
C SER A 796 0.18 21.99 12.35
N ALA A 797 0.40 22.13 13.66
CA ALA A 797 1.74 22.38 14.21
C ALA A 797 2.69 21.17 14.21
N THR A 798 2.16 19.94 14.35
CA THR A 798 2.94 18.78 14.81
C THR A 798 4.05 18.33 13.84
N LEU A 799 3.72 17.96 12.59
CA LEU A 799 4.75 17.50 11.64
C LEU A 799 5.77 18.61 11.29
N PRO A 800 5.38 19.88 11.04
CA PRO A 800 6.34 20.97 10.84
C PRO A 800 7.24 21.25 12.05
N ALA A 801 6.76 21.07 13.28
CA ALA A 801 7.56 21.24 14.49
C ALA A 801 8.59 20.11 14.69
N LEU A 802 8.25 18.88 14.30
CA LEU A 802 9.14 17.72 14.40
C LEU A 802 10.20 17.67 13.30
N PHE A 803 9.83 18.00 12.06
CA PHE A 803 10.68 17.77 10.87
C PHE A 803 11.13 19.05 10.14
N GLY A 804 10.66 20.22 10.57
CA GLY A 804 10.97 21.52 9.97
C GLY A 804 10.08 21.84 8.76
N GLY A 805 10.23 23.06 8.22
CA GLY A 805 9.45 23.52 7.08
C GLY A 805 9.83 22.80 5.77
N THR A 806 8.86 22.45 4.95
CA THR A 806 9.04 21.83 3.62
C THR A 806 9.93 22.67 2.69
N ALA A 807 9.83 23.99 2.77
CA ALA A 807 10.73 24.92 2.07
C ALA A 807 12.20 24.85 2.56
N GLU A 808 12.48 24.46 3.81
CA GLU A 808 13.85 24.23 4.28
C GLU A 808 14.38 22.88 3.80
N LEU A 809 13.52 21.86 3.75
CA LEU A 809 13.87 20.52 3.28
C LEU A 809 14.21 20.51 1.78
N ALA A 810 13.41 21.19 0.95
CA ALA A 810 13.68 21.35 -0.48
C ALA A 810 15.10 21.92 -0.76
N ASN A 811 15.56 22.87 0.06
CA ASN A 811 16.91 23.41 -0.04
C ASN A 811 17.99 22.39 0.38
N ARG A 812 17.76 21.58 1.43
CA ARG A 812 18.70 20.53 1.88
C ARG A 812 18.86 19.40 0.86
N HIS A 813 17.79 19.01 0.17
CA HIS A 813 17.86 17.98 -0.87
C HIS A 813 18.51 18.47 -2.18
N GLY A 814 18.47 19.78 -2.46
CA GLY A 814 19.20 20.39 -3.58
C GLY A 814 20.71 20.21 -3.50
N ASP A 815 21.30 20.35 -2.30
CA ASP A 815 22.74 20.10 -2.08
C ASP A 815 23.08 18.60 -2.18
N LEU A 816 22.19 17.71 -1.72
CA LEU A 816 22.38 16.26 -1.83
C LEU A 816 22.36 15.76 -3.29
N ALA A 817 21.57 16.39 -4.17
CA ALA A 817 21.58 16.11 -5.61
C ALA A 817 22.92 16.49 -6.30
N HIS A 818 23.79 17.25 -5.62
CA HIS A 818 25.16 17.54 -6.05
C HIS A 818 26.24 16.78 -5.27
N ALA A 819 25.87 15.99 -4.25
CA ALA A 819 26.80 15.25 -3.39
C ALA A 819 27.33 13.93 -4.02
N SER A 820 27.55 13.91 -5.34
CA SER A 820 28.19 12.80 -6.07
C SER A 820 29.73 12.88 -6.08
N ASP A 821 30.32 13.66 -5.17
CA ASP A 821 31.78 13.75 -4.95
C ASP A 821 32.13 13.00 -3.64
N PRO A 822 32.91 11.90 -3.69
CA PRO A 822 33.15 11.01 -2.56
C PRO A 822 34.16 11.56 -1.51
N THR A 823 34.30 12.88 -1.39
CA THR A 823 35.40 13.53 -0.65
C THR A 823 34.96 14.50 0.46
N ALA A 824 33.66 14.61 0.77
CA ALA A 824 33.15 15.50 1.81
C ALA A 824 33.39 14.97 3.24
N LEU A 825 34.21 15.68 4.03
CA LEU A 825 34.57 15.31 5.41
C LEU A 825 33.51 15.73 6.44
N ILE A 826 33.20 14.83 7.38
CA ILE A 826 32.33 15.09 8.54
C ILE A 826 33.06 16.03 9.54
N PRO A 827 32.46 17.16 9.96
CA PRO A 827 33.04 18.02 10.99
C PRO A 827 32.59 17.61 12.41
N GLY A 828 33.55 17.41 13.32
CA GLY A 828 33.32 17.62 14.76
C GLY A 828 33.20 16.39 15.67
N LEU A 829 34.29 15.64 15.86
CA LEU A 829 34.55 14.90 17.11
C LEU A 829 35.95 15.27 17.64
N PRO A 830 36.16 15.37 18.98
CA PRO A 830 37.36 15.98 19.55
C PRO A 830 38.58 15.06 19.49
N THR A 831 39.63 15.49 18.80
CA THR A 831 40.90 14.75 18.67
C THR A 831 41.80 14.93 19.90
N THR A 832 42.11 13.83 20.60
CA THR A 832 43.14 13.81 21.65
C THR A 832 44.54 13.61 21.06
N THR A 833 45.35 14.67 21.01
CA THR A 833 46.70 14.62 20.42
C THR A 833 47.75 14.14 21.43
N PRO A 834 48.57 13.11 21.13
CA PRO A 834 49.76 12.78 21.91
C PRO A 834 50.90 13.80 21.65
N ALA A 835 51.73 14.07 22.66
CA ALA A 835 52.72 15.15 22.60
C ALA A 835 54.11 14.72 22.13
N GLU A 836 54.78 15.59 21.36
CA GLU A 836 56.25 15.64 21.20
C GLU A 836 56.78 17.07 21.46
N PRO A 837 58.07 17.26 21.79
CA PRO A 837 58.47 18.40 22.63
C PRO A 837 59.38 19.47 22.00
N ALA A 838 59.38 20.63 22.69
CA ALA A 838 60.48 21.58 22.88
C ALA A 838 60.81 22.67 21.82
N SER A 839 60.44 23.91 22.19
CA SER A 839 61.09 25.19 21.87
C SER A 839 60.89 25.77 20.44
N ALA A 840 60.95 27.10 20.21
CA ALA A 840 61.38 28.20 21.09
C ALA A 840 60.69 29.55 20.82
N THR A 841 60.89 30.51 21.73
CA THR A 841 60.86 31.99 21.55
C THR A 841 59.57 32.71 21.13
N GLU A 842 58.89 33.25 22.16
CA GLU A 842 58.54 34.69 22.37
C GLU A 842 59.41 35.77 21.66
N PRO A 843 59.05 37.08 21.68
CA PRO A 843 57.86 37.77 22.22
C PRO A 843 57.11 38.56 21.07
N GLU A 844 56.43 39.72 21.16
CA GLU A 844 56.15 40.75 22.20
C GLU A 844 54.94 41.62 21.79
N GLY A 845 54.30 42.36 22.72
CA GLY A 845 53.59 43.62 22.43
C GLY A 845 52.09 43.69 22.81
N ALA A 846 51.74 44.61 23.73
CA ALA A 846 50.37 44.91 24.16
C ALA A 846 50.12 46.43 24.27
N ALA A 847 48.87 46.89 24.12
CA ALA A 847 48.32 48.13 24.76
C ALA A 847 46.82 48.36 24.45
N GLU A 848 46.08 48.82 25.47
CA GLU A 848 44.78 49.54 25.41
C GLU A 848 45.06 51.09 25.49
N PRO A 849 44.14 52.08 25.74
CA PRO A 849 42.71 52.01 26.12
C PRO A 849 41.75 53.16 25.62
N GLU A 850 40.51 53.14 26.16
CA GLU A 850 39.57 54.26 26.50
C GLU A 850 38.95 55.24 25.45
N ASP A 851 37.66 54.99 25.15
CA ASP A 851 36.44 55.81 25.44
C ASP A 851 36.19 57.25 24.85
N VAL A 852 34.94 57.75 25.07
CA VAL A 852 34.33 59.09 24.85
C VAL A 852 33.46 59.29 23.58
N SER A 853 32.36 60.07 23.71
CA SER A 853 31.19 60.10 22.81
C SER A 853 30.72 61.48 22.29
N GLU A 854 30.12 61.48 21.07
CA GLU A 854 29.18 62.49 20.48
C GLU A 854 29.65 63.97 20.20
N PRO A 855 28.92 64.81 19.42
CA PRO A 855 27.95 64.57 18.30
C PRO A 855 28.04 65.53 17.04
N SER A 856 27.32 65.19 15.95
CA SER A 856 26.61 66.06 14.95
C SER A 856 27.28 67.18 14.11
N ALA A 857 27.10 67.18 12.75
CA ALA A 857 26.64 68.35 11.94
C ALA A 857 26.45 68.16 10.38
N ALA A 858 25.29 68.63 9.86
CA ALA A 858 25.01 69.34 8.57
C ALA A 858 25.22 68.74 7.13
N GLY A 859 24.44 69.26 6.16
CA GLY A 859 24.50 69.04 4.68
C GLY A 859 24.19 70.33 3.87
N PRO A 860 23.97 70.32 2.53
CA PRO A 860 22.83 71.10 1.95
C PRO A 860 22.24 70.72 0.54
N ALA A 861 20.94 71.03 0.33
CA ALA A 861 20.15 71.51 -0.87
C ALA A 861 20.39 71.03 -2.34
N GLY A 862 19.39 71.01 -3.27
CA GLY A 862 17.93 71.31 -3.22
C GLY A 862 17.23 71.52 -4.61
N ALA A 863 15.93 71.90 -4.63
CA ALA A 863 15.03 72.32 -5.78
C ALA A 863 14.43 71.22 -6.71
N ALA A 864 13.20 71.31 -7.32
CA ALA A 864 12.01 72.19 -7.19
C ALA A 864 10.70 71.60 -7.87
N GLU A 865 9.53 72.24 -7.65
CA GLU A 865 8.14 71.89 -8.16
C GLU A 865 7.65 72.91 -9.27
N PRO A 866 6.33 73.18 -9.62
CA PRO A 866 4.99 72.66 -9.23
C PRO A 866 3.85 72.56 -10.31
N GLU A 867 2.62 72.20 -9.89
CA GLU A 867 1.21 72.57 -10.34
C GLU A 867 0.20 71.38 -10.27
N ALA A 868 -1.13 71.48 -9.98
CA ALA A 868 -2.00 72.56 -9.47
C ALA A 868 -3.43 72.09 -9.00
N VAL A 869 -3.89 72.55 -7.81
CA VAL A 869 -5.26 72.90 -7.26
C VAL A 869 -6.55 72.18 -7.79
N THR A 870 -7.45 71.58 -6.97
CA THR A 870 -8.60 72.21 -6.22
C THR A 870 -9.36 71.15 -5.37
N GLU A 871 -9.64 71.36 -4.05
CA GLU A 871 -10.85 71.96 -3.39
C GLU A 871 -12.18 71.15 -3.47
N SER A 872 -13.06 71.05 -2.45
CA SER A 872 -13.07 71.49 -1.02
C SER A 872 -14.11 70.64 -0.22
N ALA A 873 -13.82 70.17 1.00
CA ALA A 873 -14.09 70.76 2.34
C ALA A 873 -15.52 70.62 2.94
N GLY A 874 -15.61 70.02 4.14
CA GLY A 874 -16.78 69.96 5.03
C GLY A 874 -16.34 69.47 6.42
N ARG A 875 -16.83 70.05 7.53
CA ARG A 875 -16.15 69.98 8.85
C ARG A 875 -17.09 70.11 10.06
N ALA A 876 -16.83 69.34 11.13
CA ALA A 876 -17.26 69.53 12.53
C ALA A 876 -18.80 69.38 12.82
N THR A 877 -19.31 69.14 14.05
CA THR A 877 -18.72 68.98 15.41
C THR A 877 -19.69 68.29 16.39
N SER A 878 -19.17 67.65 17.46
CA SER A 878 -19.80 67.43 18.81
C SER A 878 -21.12 66.61 18.90
N THR A 879 -21.53 66.02 20.03
CA THR A 879 -21.13 66.18 21.46
C THR A 879 -21.34 64.86 22.25
N GLU A 880 -20.72 64.71 23.41
CA GLU A 880 -20.93 63.62 24.39
C GLU A 880 -22.14 63.87 25.32
N ALA A 881 -22.70 62.81 25.95
CA ALA A 881 -22.93 62.69 27.41
C ALA A 881 -23.99 61.63 27.82
N ASP A 882 -23.55 60.61 28.56
CA ASP A 882 -24.12 59.89 29.72
C ASP A 882 -25.66 59.81 29.99
N ALA A 883 -26.17 58.59 30.26
CA ALA A 883 -26.51 58.11 31.63
C ALA A 883 -27.41 56.84 31.66
N GLU A 884 -27.14 55.91 32.60
CA GLU A 884 -28.05 54.84 33.08
C GLU A 884 -28.61 55.22 34.49
N PRO A 885 -29.26 54.34 35.31
CA PRO A 885 -30.03 53.09 35.08
C PRO A 885 -31.42 53.08 35.81
N GLU A 886 -32.14 51.95 35.78
CA GLU A 886 -32.73 51.24 36.97
C GLU A 886 -34.17 50.63 36.86
N SER A 887 -34.25 49.32 37.17
CA SER A 887 -35.29 48.63 37.99
C SER A 887 -36.63 48.11 37.38
N VAL A 888 -37.34 47.28 38.18
CA VAL A 888 -38.40 46.27 37.85
C VAL A 888 -39.45 46.22 39.01
N PRO A 889 -40.34 45.21 39.33
CA PRO A 889 -40.52 43.80 38.87
C PRO A 889 -42.00 43.27 38.70
N ALA A 890 -42.14 41.94 38.59
CA ALA A 890 -43.30 41.07 38.97
C ALA A 890 -44.51 40.94 37.98
N VAL A 891 -45.37 39.90 38.00
CA VAL A 891 -45.66 38.79 38.97
C VAL A 891 -45.82 37.43 38.24
N GLU A 892 -45.81 36.31 38.98
CA GLU A 892 -45.84 34.89 38.53
C GLU A 892 -47.24 34.24 38.30
N ALA A 893 -47.18 32.97 37.83
CA ALA A 893 -48.00 31.79 38.21
C ALA A 893 -49.33 31.45 37.49
N ASP A 894 -49.42 30.22 36.96
CA ASP A 894 -50.08 29.08 37.64
C ASP A 894 -49.64 27.71 37.04
N ALA A 895 -49.59 26.65 37.85
CA ALA A 895 -49.37 25.27 37.42
C ALA A 895 -49.88 24.27 38.48
N THR A 896 -50.90 23.48 38.16
CA THR A 896 -51.60 22.60 39.11
C THR A 896 -51.16 21.14 39.05
N SER A 897 -51.06 20.46 40.21
CA SER A 897 -51.59 19.10 40.45
C SER A 897 -51.34 18.62 41.90
N VAL A 898 -51.96 17.50 42.30
CA VAL A 898 -52.21 17.13 43.71
C VAL A 898 -51.75 15.71 44.05
N THR A 899 -50.74 15.64 44.93
CA THR A 899 -50.63 14.81 46.16
C THR A 899 -51.41 13.47 46.27
N LEU A 900 -50.72 12.33 46.58
CA LEU A 900 -50.82 11.57 47.87
C LEU A 900 -50.32 10.09 47.87
N THR A 901 -49.55 9.74 48.92
CA THR A 901 -49.49 8.46 49.70
C THR A 901 -48.97 7.11 49.17
N GLY A 902 -48.18 6.43 50.04
CA GLY A 902 -47.82 4.99 50.02
C GLY A 902 -46.31 4.76 50.21
N ALA A 903 -45.72 4.64 51.41
CA ALA A 903 -45.86 3.60 52.45
C ALA A 903 -45.52 2.17 51.95
N GLY A 904 -44.46 1.48 52.40
CA GLY A 904 -43.38 1.87 53.32
C GLY A 904 -42.53 0.68 53.83
N ALA A 905 -41.80 0.89 54.93
CA ALA A 905 -41.20 -0.12 55.84
C ALA A 905 -39.87 -0.84 55.47
N GLU A 906 -38.78 -0.35 56.07
CA GLU A 906 -37.67 -1.14 56.67
C GLU A 906 -38.20 -2.03 57.85
N PRO A 907 -37.41 -2.85 58.62
CA PRO A 907 -35.93 -2.87 58.75
C PRO A 907 -35.21 -4.21 59.04
N ALA A 908 -33.88 -4.09 59.25
CA ALA A 908 -33.06 -4.82 60.25
C ALA A 908 -32.59 -6.26 59.97
N SER A 909 -31.46 -6.74 60.51
CA SER A 909 -30.23 -6.07 61.05
C SER A 909 -29.16 -7.12 61.44
N ALA A 910 -27.93 -6.64 61.77
CA ALA A 910 -26.89 -7.31 62.58
C ALA A 910 -26.21 -8.54 61.91
N THR A 911 -24.97 -9.00 62.13
CA THR A 911 -23.74 -8.71 62.93
C THR A 911 -22.75 -9.82 62.50
N GLU A 912 -21.43 -9.90 62.76
CA GLU A 912 -20.44 -9.26 63.65
C GLU A 912 -19.07 -9.39 62.92
N ALA A 913 -18.24 -8.35 62.77
CA ALA A 913 -17.15 -7.92 63.67
C ALA A 913 -15.83 -8.75 63.65
N ALA A 914 -14.71 -8.09 63.29
CA ALA A 914 -13.38 -8.25 63.90
C ALA A 914 -12.41 -7.13 63.43
N ASP A 915 -11.37 -6.85 64.24
CA ASP A 915 -10.29 -5.85 64.04
C ASP A 915 -9.47 -6.03 62.73
N GLY A 916 -8.66 -5.08 62.22
CA GLY A 916 -8.04 -3.89 62.82
C GLY A 916 -6.51 -4.08 62.90
N ALA A 917 -5.71 -3.72 61.88
CA ALA A 917 -5.19 -2.38 61.55
C ALA A 917 -3.82 -2.05 62.20
N LYS A 918 -2.93 -1.36 61.43
CA LYS A 918 -1.55 -0.88 61.76
C LYS A 918 -0.47 -1.99 61.84
N ALA A 919 0.83 -1.75 61.62
CA ALA A 919 1.63 -0.68 60.93
C ALA A 919 3.09 -1.20 60.86
N GLY A 920 4.05 -0.66 60.09
CA GLY A 920 4.06 0.43 59.09
C GLY A 920 5.51 0.86 58.78
N SER A 921 5.70 1.72 57.77
CA SER A 921 6.83 2.67 57.54
C SER A 921 8.25 2.41 58.11
N VAL A 922 9.30 2.56 57.28
CA VAL A 922 10.21 3.75 57.30
C VAL A 922 11.27 3.72 56.18
N ALA A 923 11.43 4.90 55.56
CA ALA A 923 12.48 5.52 54.74
C ALA A 923 13.84 4.84 54.39
N VAL A 924 14.26 5.10 53.13
CA VAL A 924 15.53 5.73 52.67
C VAL A 924 16.89 5.18 53.13
N ALA A 925 17.69 4.76 52.14
CA ALA A 925 19.10 5.16 51.99
C ALA A 925 19.57 4.95 50.54
N ASP A 926 20.37 5.87 50.00
CA ASP A 926 21.18 5.71 48.80
C ASP A 926 22.46 4.90 49.11
N ASP A 927 23.00 4.16 48.13
CA ASP A 927 24.38 4.41 47.62
C ASP A 927 24.81 3.37 46.55
N ASP A 928 25.02 3.89 45.34
CA ASP A 928 26.19 3.81 44.45
C ASP A 928 26.99 2.51 44.11
N ALA A 929 27.58 2.57 42.91
CA ALA A 929 28.85 2.00 42.44
C ALA A 929 29.16 0.49 42.53
N SER A 930 28.85 -0.19 41.43
CA SER A 930 29.77 -0.99 40.58
C SER A 930 31.19 -1.36 41.07
N ALA A 931 31.61 -2.62 40.83
CA ALA A 931 32.85 -2.98 40.10
C ALA A 931 32.98 -4.51 39.94
N GLY A 932 33.73 -4.99 38.92
CA GLY A 932 34.23 -6.38 38.88
C GLY A 932 34.13 -7.10 37.53
N SER A 933 34.95 -6.70 36.55
CA SER A 933 35.15 -7.46 35.31
C SER A 933 35.99 -8.73 35.54
N THR A 934 35.82 -9.76 34.71
CA THR A 934 36.83 -10.21 33.72
C THR A 934 36.42 -11.45 32.92
N ASP A 935 36.81 -11.44 31.63
CA ASP A 935 37.14 -12.49 30.65
C ASP A 935 37.09 -13.98 31.07
N GLY A 936 36.81 -14.89 30.11
CA GLY A 936 36.96 -16.32 30.45
C GLY A 936 36.92 -17.47 29.42
N SER A 937 36.58 -17.29 28.14
CA SER A 937 36.96 -18.19 27.00
C SER A 937 36.72 -19.73 27.02
N THR A 938 36.47 -20.29 25.82
CA THR A 938 36.81 -21.67 25.37
C THR A 938 36.10 -22.92 25.95
N ALA A 939 35.16 -23.41 25.14
CA ALA A 939 35.24 -24.68 24.37
C ALA A 939 35.13 -26.07 25.06
N ALA A 940 34.08 -26.79 24.63
CA ALA A 940 34.03 -28.17 24.10
C ALA A 940 34.73 -29.35 24.80
N ALA A 941 33.94 -30.40 25.06
CA ALA A 941 34.24 -31.79 24.67
C ALA A 941 32.95 -32.63 24.62
N GLU A 942 32.88 -33.63 23.74
CA GLU A 942 31.78 -34.61 23.69
C GLU A 942 31.87 -35.65 24.83
N ILE A 943 30.75 -36.31 25.14
CA ILE A 943 30.74 -37.74 25.52
C ILE A 943 29.65 -38.44 24.70
N ASP A 944 29.94 -39.69 24.35
CA ASP A 944 29.41 -40.48 23.24
C ASP A 944 28.40 -41.57 23.70
N ALA A 945 27.95 -42.38 22.73
CA ALA A 945 27.32 -43.71 22.83
C ALA A 945 25.81 -43.84 23.14
N ASP A 946 25.11 -44.47 22.19
CA ASP A 946 24.37 -45.76 22.28
C ASP A 946 23.45 -46.04 23.51
N ASP A 947 22.32 -46.72 23.37
CA ASP A 947 22.06 -47.89 22.51
C ASP A 947 20.56 -47.99 22.11
N ALA A 948 20.18 -49.01 21.34
CA ALA A 948 18.99 -49.03 20.51
C ALA A 948 17.78 -49.88 21.01
N ASP A 949 16.66 -49.65 20.29
CA ASP A 949 15.75 -50.69 19.76
C ASP A 949 14.51 -51.16 20.56
N ALA A 950 13.63 -51.83 19.81
CA ALA A 950 12.47 -52.67 20.15
C ALA A 950 11.11 -52.01 20.48
N GLU A 951 10.15 -52.23 19.56
CA GLU A 951 8.72 -51.99 19.71
C GLU A 951 8.04 -52.92 20.74
N ALA A 952 6.88 -52.50 21.28
CA ALA A 952 5.82 -53.41 21.73
C ALA A 952 4.42 -52.79 21.62
N THR A 953 3.46 -53.54 21.08
CA THR A 953 2.04 -53.13 21.00
C THR A 953 1.16 -53.88 22.01
N SER A 954 0.00 -53.32 22.37
CA SER A 954 -1.34 -54.00 22.36
C SER A 954 -2.35 -53.62 23.48
N THR A 955 -3.51 -53.11 23.04
CA THR A 955 -4.89 -53.46 23.45
C THR A 955 -5.34 -53.67 24.93
N SER A 956 -6.09 -52.67 25.45
CA SER A 956 -7.58 -52.71 25.58
C SER A 956 -8.37 -53.01 26.91
N THR A 957 -9.55 -52.37 26.95
CA THR A 957 -10.87 -52.76 27.55
C THR A 957 -11.32 -52.48 29.01
N LYS A 958 -12.56 -51.97 29.09
CA LYS A 958 -13.61 -51.98 30.17
C LYS A 958 -13.37 -51.06 31.39
N ALA A 959 -14.23 -50.09 31.71
CA ALA A 959 -15.66 -50.11 32.12
C ALA A 959 -15.86 -50.54 33.60
N THR A 960 -16.78 -50.00 34.42
CA THR A 960 -18.16 -49.51 34.13
C THR A 960 -18.74 -48.63 35.28
N THR A 961 -19.87 -47.93 35.03
CA THR A 961 -20.93 -47.45 36.00
C THR A 961 -20.63 -46.34 37.05
N ARG A 962 -21.60 -45.56 37.60
CA ARG A 962 -22.96 -45.06 37.19
C ARG A 962 -23.64 -44.23 38.33
N ALA A 963 -24.29 -43.09 38.01
CA ALA A 963 -25.62 -42.58 38.50
C ALA A 963 -25.67 -41.02 38.49
N LYS A 964 -26.64 -40.30 37.88
CA LYS A 964 -28.12 -40.15 38.08
C LYS A 964 -28.52 -39.26 39.28
N ALA A 965 -29.60 -38.47 39.28
CA ALA A 965 -30.71 -38.20 38.31
C ALA A 965 -31.19 -36.72 38.49
N ALA A 966 -32.19 -36.13 37.81
CA ALA A 966 -33.23 -36.57 36.85
C ALA A 966 -33.32 -35.56 35.66
N SER A 967 -34.40 -35.23 34.93
CA SER A 967 -35.85 -35.59 34.81
C SER A 967 -36.30 -35.22 33.36
N ALA A 968 -37.35 -35.73 32.70
CA ALA A 968 -38.73 -36.14 33.04
C ALA A 968 -39.71 -34.93 33.17
N VAL A 969 -40.94 -34.92 32.64
CA VAL A 969 -41.92 -35.95 32.15
C VAL A 969 -42.71 -35.34 30.96
N ASP A 970 -43.30 -35.98 29.94
CA ASP A 970 -43.20 -37.21 29.10
C ASP A 970 -44.12 -36.93 27.85
N THR A 971 -44.50 -37.73 26.84
CA THR A 971 -44.61 -39.19 26.54
C THR A 971 -44.38 -39.38 24.99
N ASP A 972 -44.90 -40.27 24.12
CA ASP A 972 -45.96 -41.31 24.11
C ASP A 972 -45.61 -42.50 23.14
N SER A 973 -46.48 -42.92 22.21
CA SER A 973 -46.50 -44.19 21.42
C SER A 973 -46.64 -43.99 19.87
N ASP A 974 -46.47 -44.95 18.94
CA ASP A 974 -46.20 -46.42 18.98
C ASP A 974 -45.62 -47.01 17.64
N GLN A 975 -45.07 -48.25 17.68
CA GLN A 975 -44.88 -49.34 16.65
C GLN A 975 -44.76 -49.10 15.10
N ALA A 976 -44.12 -49.93 14.24
CA ALA A 976 -43.14 -51.06 14.33
C ALA A 976 -42.69 -51.61 12.94
N THR A 977 -41.51 -52.25 12.83
CA THR A 977 -41.04 -53.29 11.81
C THR A 977 -41.02 -52.92 10.29
N ASP A 978 -40.18 -53.48 9.39
CA ASP A 978 -39.21 -54.61 9.43
C ASP A 978 -38.09 -54.51 8.34
N SER A 979 -37.08 -55.39 8.43
CA SER A 979 -36.16 -55.95 7.40
C SER A 979 -35.37 -55.07 6.39
N GLU A 980 -34.05 -55.02 6.62
CA GLU A 980 -32.86 -54.97 5.73
C GLU A 980 -32.86 -55.93 4.48
N PRO A 981 -31.82 -55.97 3.58
CA PRO A 981 -31.05 -54.89 2.91
C PRO A 981 -30.54 -55.24 1.44
N ALA A 982 -29.63 -54.39 0.90
CA ALA A 982 -28.33 -54.74 0.25
C ALA A 982 -28.06 -54.81 -1.29
N THR A 983 -27.03 -54.02 -1.66
CA THR A 983 -25.81 -54.31 -2.50
C THR A 983 -25.74 -54.20 -4.05
N LYS A 984 -24.89 -53.25 -4.48
CA LYS A 984 -23.72 -53.33 -5.40
C LYS A 984 -23.75 -54.14 -6.72
N ALA A 985 -23.28 -53.51 -7.81
CA ALA A 985 -22.04 -53.88 -8.54
C ALA A 985 -21.60 -52.74 -9.51
N GLU A 986 -20.40 -52.85 -10.11
CA GLU A 986 -19.68 -51.80 -10.87
C GLU A 986 -19.36 -52.23 -12.33
N ALA A 987 -18.62 -51.38 -13.07
CA ALA A 987 -17.83 -51.64 -14.29
C ALA A 987 -18.56 -51.74 -15.66
N ALA A 988 -17.94 -51.41 -16.81
CA ALA A 988 -16.78 -50.54 -17.10
C ALA A 988 -16.65 -50.23 -18.62
N ASP A 989 -16.01 -49.10 -18.92
CA ASP A 989 -15.03 -48.82 -20.01
C ASP A 989 -15.10 -49.54 -21.39
N GLN A 990 -15.11 -48.76 -22.49
CA GLN A 990 -14.11 -48.85 -23.59
C GLN A 990 -14.24 -47.75 -24.67
N VAL A 991 -13.20 -47.62 -25.50
CA VAL A 991 -12.92 -46.52 -26.46
C VAL A 991 -12.76 -47.07 -27.89
N GLU A 992 -13.25 -46.37 -28.92
CA GLU A 992 -12.58 -46.22 -30.23
C GLU A 992 -13.30 -45.20 -31.17
N ALA A 993 -12.59 -44.76 -32.21
CA ALA A 993 -12.98 -43.87 -33.32
C ALA A 993 -12.21 -44.32 -34.58
N PRO A 994 -12.14 -43.60 -35.73
CA PRO A 994 -12.96 -42.50 -36.29
C PRO A 994 -13.53 -42.89 -37.69
N ASP A 995 -14.03 -41.93 -38.50
CA ASP A 995 -13.88 -41.96 -39.96
C ASP A 995 -14.10 -40.56 -40.61
N GLU A 996 -13.66 -40.36 -41.87
CA GLU A 996 -13.60 -39.05 -42.55
C GLU A 996 -14.51 -38.88 -43.80
N ALA A 997 -14.59 -37.62 -44.27
CA ALA A 997 -14.47 -37.20 -45.69
C ALA A 997 -15.70 -36.84 -46.57
N GLU A 998 -15.46 -35.78 -47.35
CA GLU A 998 -16.04 -35.34 -48.64
C GLU A 998 -17.57 -35.19 -48.86
N SER A 999 -17.97 -33.95 -49.17
CA SER A 999 -18.16 -33.53 -50.58
C SER A 999 -18.35 -32.00 -50.70
N ALA A 1000 -18.15 -31.44 -51.90
CA ALA A 1000 -18.12 -30.00 -52.14
C ALA A 1000 -19.09 -29.58 -53.26
N GLU A 1001 -19.45 -28.29 -53.31
CA GLU A 1001 -19.36 -27.47 -54.54
C GLU A 1001 -19.50 -25.95 -54.24
N ALA A 1002 -19.16 -25.09 -55.22
CA ALA A 1002 -19.05 -23.64 -55.07
C ALA A 1002 -20.14 -22.86 -55.85
N GLY A 1003 -20.40 -21.58 -55.52
CA GLY A 1003 -21.59 -20.89 -56.06
C GLY A 1003 -21.68 -19.36 -56.02
N SER A 1004 -20.69 -18.63 -56.55
CA SER A 1004 -20.79 -17.21 -57.01
C SER A 1004 -20.98 -16.07 -55.98
N ALA A 1005 -20.78 -14.83 -56.45
CA ALA A 1005 -20.86 -13.58 -55.70
C ALA A 1005 -21.41 -12.42 -56.58
N GLY A 1006 -21.78 -11.30 -55.96
CA GLY A 1006 -22.25 -10.04 -56.57
C GLY A 1006 -23.19 -9.32 -55.58
N GLU A 1007 -22.82 -8.23 -54.90
CA GLU A 1007 -22.47 -6.85 -55.35
C GLU A 1007 -23.70 -5.91 -55.50
N SER A 1008 -23.49 -4.63 -55.16
CA SER A 1008 -24.36 -3.45 -55.36
C SER A 1008 -25.68 -3.30 -54.56
N SER A 1009 -26.20 -2.09 -54.27
CA SER A 1009 -25.60 -0.81 -53.78
C SER A 1009 -26.72 0.23 -53.51
N GLU A 1010 -26.50 1.11 -52.51
CA GLU A 1010 -27.00 2.51 -52.40
C GLU A 1010 -28.51 2.86 -52.37
N ASP A 1011 -28.93 3.51 -51.25
CA ASP A 1011 -29.82 4.69 -51.08
C ASP A 1011 -31.30 4.67 -51.57
N ASP A 1012 -32.25 5.55 -51.18
CA ASP A 1012 -32.19 6.84 -50.45
C ASP A 1012 -33.54 7.19 -49.70
N ALA A 1013 -33.50 8.22 -48.84
CA ALA A 1013 -34.53 9.21 -48.47
C ALA A 1013 -35.94 8.83 -47.89
N ALA A 1014 -36.08 9.06 -46.58
CA ALA A 1014 -37.05 9.93 -45.86
C ALA A 1014 -38.55 10.08 -46.25
N GLU A 1015 -39.43 10.06 -45.22
CA GLU A 1015 -40.35 11.20 -44.93
C GLU A 1015 -40.77 11.25 -43.44
N SER A 1016 -41.63 12.21 -43.02
CA SER A 1016 -41.85 12.59 -41.61
C SER A 1016 -43.32 12.77 -41.21
N GLY A 1017 -43.62 12.82 -39.90
CA GLY A 1017 -44.98 13.06 -39.38
C GLY A 1017 -45.03 13.48 -37.91
N THR A 1018 -45.49 14.70 -37.65
CA THR A 1018 -45.68 15.28 -36.30
C THR A 1018 -47.11 15.80 -36.13
N ASP A 1019 -47.71 15.66 -34.94
CA ASP A 1019 -48.04 16.85 -34.12
C ASP A 1019 -48.40 16.51 -32.65
N LYS A 1020 -48.57 17.56 -31.86
CA LYS A 1020 -48.92 17.70 -30.42
C LYS A 1020 -50.48 17.79 -30.25
N PRO A 1021 -51.10 18.04 -29.06
CA PRO A 1021 -50.59 18.82 -27.93
C PRO A 1021 -50.95 18.41 -26.48
N LYS A 1022 -50.19 19.04 -25.55
CA LYS A 1022 -50.54 19.50 -24.19
C LYS A 1022 -51.74 18.85 -23.45
N ALA A 1023 -51.43 18.21 -22.33
CA ALA A 1023 -51.72 18.81 -21.03
C ALA A 1023 -50.41 18.86 -20.22
#